data_AF-J3IB50-F1
#
_entry.id   AF-J3IB50-F1
#
_cell.length_a   1.000
_cell.length_b   1.000
_cell.length_c   1.000
_cell.angle_alpha   90.00
_cell.angle_beta   90.00
_cell.angle_gamma   90.00
#
_symmetry.space_group_name_H-M   'P 1'
#
loop_
_entity.id
_entity.type
_entity.pdbx_description
1 polymer ?
#
loop_
_entity_poly.entity_id
_entity_poly.type
_entity_poly.pdbx_seq_one_letter_code
_entity_poly.pdbx_strand_id
1 'polypeptide(L)'
;MPTPKTYSFSFPSSLTGNATVDSLISGTYWLGSNWSPFGPTNLSYSFMAPGTSYFVTNYSPDNEYNALYELTSGQKNAVITALGSWSAVANLNFTLTSDALTNVGDLRFGGYRLMDNKTAAWAYFPDDTPVAGDVWIGPQTNDPNPGKGTYDYMTFVHEIGHALGLKHPFDTSPTNKTLLNPQFDDVHFTVMSYNSNYSYQPTTPMILDIIAIQSLYGANMQWQTGDNVYKWDANQSIFETIWDAGGNDTIDGSNQLAAVSINLNEGAYSQIGKTFMDLNSNTAINDGLGIAMGAKIENAVGSAFNDTLIGNDLDNTLNGMAGADAMTGGNGNDTYYVDNVGDTIVELATAGSGIDTVISSISYTLGNNLENLTLAGWGNLNATGNGLNNVLTGNAGNNIIDGGVGADTMIGGAGNDTYYVDNIMDTVIETSTAPNEIDNVISSVGFALGANVENLTLTGTDNINAVGNNLNNILIGNSGNNSLSGGAGLDTMIGGAGNDVYNIDQAGELALLVENANEGSDVLNITYAATPQTNVIDLNQTSLQNVENVLLTGAGAFTVVGNDLDNILVGNAYNNTLQGGAGNDQLDGGAGIDTLVGGTGDDIYTVDNAADIIVEATGEGHDLVKASASYTLAANVEDGLLLGNASLNLTGNDLDNTLTGNNGNNILNGGTGADTMIGGAGNDIYYVDNIGDKVIEQNFSLTEIDTVMSTIDYTLGDNLENLTLLGSANINGTGNWFNNTLIGNSGNNTLNGGAGADTMIGGAGNDTYIVDNINDLVIETGFKNNGIDTVQSSISYTLSDSVENLTLTGFANINAVGNAEDNVLIGNAGNNILVGGAGIDTMIGGAGDDVYNIDDLHELDLLVENANEGTDVLNITYNPNRLETLVDLTKNNLQNVENVLLTGVGEFKVIGNALNNIIVGNASNNILNGGLGADTMTGGDGNDTYYVDN
;
A
#
# COMPACT_ATOMS: atom_id res chain seq x y z
N MET A 1 11.74 85.87 3.93
CA MET A 1 12.62 85.97 5.11
C MET A 1 12.25 87.20 5.91
N PRO A 2 12.24 87.11 7.24
CA PRO A 2 11.90 88.21 8.12
C PRO A 2 12.97 89.31 8.09
N THR A 3 12.56 90.50 8.49
CA THR A 3 13.43 91.63 8.79
C THR A 3 13.35 91.87 10.30
N PRO A 4 14.26 92.64 10.92
CA PRO A 4 14.15 92.95 12.35
C PRO A 4 12.83 93.60 12.82
N LYS A 5 11.98 94.05 11.89
CA LYS A 5 10.67 94.68 12.12
C LYS A 5 9.48 93.77 11.81
N THR A 6 9.73 92.62 11.18
CA THR A 6 8.70 91.70 10.68
C THR A 6 8.99 90.29 11.15
N TYR A 7 8.07 89.38 10.89
CA TYR A 7 8.14 87.98 11.31
C TYR A 7 7.75 87.07 10.14
N SER A 8 8.07 85.79 10.25
CA SER A 8 7.46 84.77 9.40
C SER A 8 6.12 84.35 9.99
N PHE A 9 5.19 83.88 9.16
CA PHE A 9 3.88 83.50 9.66
C PHE A 9 3.95 82.21 10.48
N SER A 10 3.31 82.25 11.64
CA SER A 10 3.00 81.08 12.44
C SER A 10 1.56 80.63 12.19
N PHE A 11 1.24 79.38 12.55
CA PHE A 11 -0.10 78.84 12.50
C PHE A 11 -0.44 78.12 13.81
N PRO A 12 -1.69 78.18 14.31
CA PRO A 12 -2.09 77.40 15.47
C PRO A 12 -1.95 75.89 15.18
N SER A 13 -1.30 75.16 16.08
CA SER A 13 -1.24 73.69 16.01
C SER A 13 -2.52 73.08 16.56
N SER A 14 -3.02 72.01 15.94
CA SER A 14 -4.08 71.18 16.53
C SER A 14 -3.46 70.10 17.41
N LEU A 15 -4.14 69.74 18.51
CA LEU A 15 -3.76 68.57 19.30
C LEU A 15 -4.11 67.27 18.56
N THR A 16 -3.23 66.30 18.65
CA THR A 16 -3.32 64.99 17.97
C THR A 16 -4.33 64.05 18.63
N GLY A 17 -4.66 64.28 19.90
CA GLY A 17 -5.47 63.38 20.72
C GLY A 17 -4.65 62.31 21.45
N ASN A 18 -3.35 62.24 21.20
CA ASN A 18 -2.42 61.41 21.96
C ASN A 18 -1.77 62.27 23.06
N ALA A 19 -2.08 61.97 24.32
CA ALA A 19 -1.61 62.77 25.46
C ALA A 19 -0.09 62.85 25.57
N THR A 20 0.65 61.82 25.16
CA THR A 20 2.11 61.80 25.19
C THR A 20 2.69 62.80 24.19
N VAL A 21 2.19 62.80 22.95
CA VAL A 21 2.61 63.74 21.89
C VAL A 21 2.16 65.16 22.24
N ASP A 22 0.89 65.30 22.60
CA ASP A 22 0.27 66.59 22.91
C ASP A 22 0.93 67.26 24.11
N SER A 23 1.52 66.51 25.05
CA SER A 23 2.21 67.09 26.21
C SER A 23 3.41 67.97 25.85
N LEU A 24 3.97 67.84 24.64
CA LEU A 24 5.11 68.62 24.18
C LEU A 24 4.72 69.75 23.22
N ILE A 25 3.46 69.87 22.78
CA ILE A 25 3.07 70.90 21.81
C ILE A 25 2.77 72.24 22.51
N SER A 26 3.41 73.35 22.11
CA SER A 26 3.19 74.67 22.71
C SER A 26 1.83 75.29 22.32
N GLY A 27 1.44 75.16 21.05
CA GLY A 27 0.19 75.69 20.49
C GLY A 27 0.32 76.38 19.13
N THR A 28 1.53 76.62 18.65
CA THR A 28 1.85 77.27 17.37
C THR A 28 3.07 76.63 16.72
N TYR A 29 3.14 76.68 15.39
CA TYR A 29 4.27 76.22 14.59
C TYR A 29 4.49 77.13 13.37
N TRP A 30 5.65 77.03 12.73
CA TRP A 30 6.00 77.88 11.58
C TRP A 30 5.40 77.38 10.26
N LEU A 31 4.96 78.28 9.39
CA LEU A 31 4.64 77.96 7.98
C LEU A 31 5.86 78.15 7.04
N GLY A 32 6.84 78.94 7.48
CA GLY A 32 7.99 79.33 6.67
C GLY A 32 7.66 80.36 5.58
N SER A 33 8.69 80.83 4.87
CA SER A 33 8.57 81.98 3.97
C SER A 33 8.03 81.66 2.56
N ASN A 34 7.99 80.38 2.17
CA ASN A 34 7.49 79.86 0.88
C ASN A 34 6.59 78.63 1.11
N TRP A 35 5.62 78.73 2.02
CA TRP A 35 4.78 77.61 2.42
C TRP A 35 4.13 76.91 1.22
N SER A 36 4.26 75.58 1.18
CA SER A 36 3.59 74.68 0.25
C SER A 36 2.97 73.55 1.06
N PRO A 37 1.72 73.14 0.79
CA PRO A 37 1.08 72.06 1.52
C PRO A 37 1.76 70.69 1.34
N PHE A 38 2.71 70.56 0.41
CA PHE A 38 3.39 69.30 0.08
C PHE A 38 4.93 69.38 0.12
N GLY A 39 5.52 70.48 0.61
CA GLY A 39 6.97 70.68 0.63
C GLY A 39 7.52 70.94 2.04
N PRO A 40 8.85 70.90 2.24
CA PRO A 40 9.46 71.17 3.54
C PRO A 40 9.15 72.58 4.02
N THR A 41 9.03 72.73 5.33
CA THR A 41 8.95 74.05 5.97
C THR A 41 10.34 74.67 5.94
N ASN A 42 10.50 75.71 5.11
CA ASN A 42 11.79 76.38 4.91
C ASN A 42 11.95 77.53 5.90
N LEU A 43 12.88 77.36 6.83
CA LEU A 43 13.26 78.34 7.85
C LEU A 43 14.68 78.82 7.62
N SER A 44 14.91 80.09 7.86
CA SER A 44 16.23 80.71 7.86
C SER A 44 16.73 80.87 9.28
N TYR A 45 18.04 80.83 9.48
CA TYR A 45 18.62 81.13 10.79
C TYR A 45 19.78 82.11 10.67
N SER A 46 20.04 82.88 11.73
CA SER A 46 21.13 83.84 11.76
C SER A 46 21.75 83.95 13.16
N PHE A 47 22.97 84.47 13.22
CA PHE A 47 23.70 84.64 14.47
C PHE A 47 23.77 86.11 14.84
N MET A 48 23.32 86.44 16.03
CA MET A 48 23.34 87.80 16.54
C MET A 48 24.76 88.21 16.93
N ALA A 49 25.16 89.42 16.54
CA ALA A 49 26.46 89.98 16.88
C ALA A 49 26.35 91.48 17.26
N PRO A 50 27.05 91.91 18.34
CA PRO A 50 27.05 93.31 18.75
C PRO A 50 27.51 94.24 17.62
N GLY A 51 26.71 95.27 17.34
CA GLY A 51 27.04 96.31 16.35
C GLY A 51 26.66 95.99 14.90
N THR A 52 26.30 94.75 14.57
CA THR A 52 25.82 94.36 13.23
C THR A 52 24.34 93.95 13.23
N SER A 53 23.89 93.30 14.30
CA SER A 53 22.48 92.93 14.48
C SER A 53 21.61 94.13 14.80
N TYR A 54 20.37 94.12 14.29
CA TYR A 54 19.40 95.19 14.51
C TYR A 54 18.13 94.64 15.17
N PHE A 55 17.49 95.47 16.00
CA PHE A 55 16.30 95.17 16.79
C PHE A 55 15.38 96.40 16.80
N VAL A 56 14.06 96.19 16.84
CA VAL A 56 13.12 97.31 17.03
C VAL A 56 13.10 97.81 18.46
N THR A 57 12.66 99.06 18.66
CA THR A 57 12.46 99.60 20.01
C THR A 57 11.37 98.82 20.74
N ASN A 58 11.59 98.48 22.01
CA ASN A 58 10.73 97.59 22.81
C ASN A 58 10.60 96.21 22.13
N TYR A 59 11.75 95.63 21.77
CA TYR A 59 11.84 94.37 21.03
C TYR A 59 11.20 93.21 21.79
N SER A 60 11.49 93.14 23.09
CA SER A 60 11.03 92.14 24.03
C SER A 60 10.84 92.79 25.42
N PRO A 61 10.25 92.09 26.40
CA PRO A 61 10.16 92.58 27.78
C PRO A 61 11.53 92.96 28.38
N ASP A 62 12.58 92.19 28.11
CA ASP A 62 13.91 92.37 28.70
C ASP A 62 14.91 93.10 27.78
N ASN A 63 14.60 93.23 26.48
CA ASN A 63 15.46 93.82 25.46
C ASN A 63 16.90 93.28 25.54
N GLU A 64 17.02 91.96 25.42
CA GLU A 64 18.24 91.16 25.60
C GLU A 64 19.41 91.70 24.78
N TYR A 65 19.10 92.27 23.60
CA TYR A 65 20.07 92.89 22.70
C TYR A 65 20.94 93.97 23.35
N ASN A 66 20.49 94.61 24.44
CA ASN A 66 21.28 95.60 25.18
C ASN A 66 22.50 95.00 25.89
N ALA A 67 22.46 93.70 26.19
CA ALA A 67 23.55 92.96 26.81
C ALA A 67 23.94 91.71 26.00
N LEU A 68 23.80 91.80 24.68
CA LEU A 68 24.18 90.76 23.72
C LEU A 68 25.69 90.46 23.79
N TYR A 69 26.03 89.18 23.71
CA TYR A 69 27.35 88.72 23.33
C TYR A 69 27.27 87.78 22.12
N GLU A 70 28.29 87.84 21.28
CA GLU A 70 28.35 87.01 20.07
C GLU A 70 28.73 85.57 20.45
N LEU A 71 28.07 84.60 19.80
CA LEU A 71 28.44 83.20 19.91
C LEU A 71 29.81 82.93 19.29
N THR A 72 30.61 82.10 19.95
CA THR A 72 31.89 81.63 19.42
C THR A 72 31.70 80.72 18.20
N SER A 73 32.76 80.49 17.43
CA SER A 73 32.69 79.57 16.27
C SER A 73 32.29 78.15 16.65
N GLY A 74 32.74 77.64 17.80
CA GLY A 74 32.35 76.32 18.29
C GLY A 74 30.86 76.24 18.64
N GLN A 75 30.33 77.24 19.34
CA GLN A 75 28.90 77.35 19.64
C GLN A 75 28.04 77.48 18.37
N LYS A 76 28.47 78.30 17.41
CA LYS A 76 27.79 78.40 16.10
C LYS A 76 27.74 77.05 15.39
N ASN A 77 28.82 76.27 15.44
CA ASN A 77 28.87 74.93 14.87
C ASN A 77 27.95 73.95 15.62
N ALA A 78 27.87 74.04 16.95
CA ALA A 78 26.93 73.25 17.76
C ALA A 78 25.47 73.57 17.39
N VAL A 79 25.11 74.85 17.25
CA VAL A 79 23.79 75.27 16.76
C VAL A 79 23.48 74.67 15.38
N ILE A 80 24.43 74.74 14.43
CA ILE A 80 24.25 74.18 13.09
C ILE A 80 24.01 72.67 13.16
N THR A 81 24.76 71.96 14.00
CA THR A 81 24.62 70.51 14.17
C THR A 81 23.27 70.16 14.83
N ALA A 82 22.84 70.93 15.83
CA ALA A 82 21.54 70.76 16.48
C ALA A 82 20.37 71.05 15.53
N LEU A 83 20.44 72.13 14.73
CA LEU A 83 19.47 72.38 13.65
C LEU A 83 19.43 71.22 12.65
N GLY A 84 20.60 70.70 12.29
CA GLY A 84 20.74 69.51 11.45
C GLY A 84 19.98 68.31 12.00
N SER A 85 20.08 68.05 13.32
CA SER A 85 19.36 66.95 13.98
C SER A 85 17.83 67.11 13.96
N TRP A 86 17.32 68.34 14.06
CA TRP A 86 15.88 68.59 13.91
C TRP A 86 15.40 68.44 12.45
N SER A 87 16.19 68.88 11.48
CA SER A 87 15.88 68.67 10.05
C SER A 87 16.06 67.23 9.58
N ALA A 88 16.86 66.42 10.29
CA ALA A 88 16.99 65.00 10.00
C ALA A 88 15.66 64.27 10.25
N VAL A 89 14.95 64.62 11.33
CA VAL A 89 13.77 63.89 11.79
C VAL A 89 12.44 64.47 11.30
N ALA A 90 12.39 65.77 11.00
CA ALA A 90 11.18 66.47 10.55
C ALA A 90 11.39 67.18 9.22
N ASN A 91 10.31 67.40 8.47
CA ASN A 91 10.30 68.01 7.14
C ASN A 91 10.57 69.53 7.19
N LEU A 92 11.73 69.88 7.75
CA LEU A 92 12.27 71.21 7.99
C LEU A 92 13.54 71.39 7.16
N ASN A 93 13.71 72.59 6.60
CA ASN A 93 14.93 72.96 5.91
C ASN A 93 15.47 74.26 6.50
N PHE A 94 16.70 74.24 7.00
CA PHE A 94 17.35 75.39 7.64
C PHE A 94 18.41 76.02 6.73
N THR A 95 18.25 77.30 6.41
CA THR A 95 19.22 78.05 5.59
C THR A 95 19.86 79.19 6.37
N LEU A 96 21.19 79.23 6.44
CA LEU A 96 21.91 80.33 7.08
C LEU A 96 21.68 81.63 6.30
N THR A 97 21.39 82.71 7.02
CA THR A 97 21.27 84.06 6.47
C THR A 97 22.01 85.09 7.32
N SER A 98 22.17 86.31 6.80
CA SER A 98 22.79 87.41 7.55
C SER A 98 21.83 87.95 8.62
N ASP A 99 22.36 88.31 9.79
CA ASP A 99 21.65 89.06 10.82
C ASP A 99 21.95 90.58 10.69
N ALA A 100 21.12 91.31 9.95
CA ALA A 100 21.36 92.71 9.59
C ALA A 100 20.05 93.53 9.49
N LEU A 101 20.17 94.83 9.20
CA LEU A 101 19.02 95.74 9.09
C LEU A 101 17.96 95.28 8.07
N THR A 102 18.39 94.64 6.97
CA THR A 102 17.52 94.29 5.83
C THR A 102 17.04 92.85 5.85
N ASN A 103 17.60 91.99 6.70
CA ASN A 103 17.25 90.58 6.79
C ASN A 103 17.71 90.00 8.13
N VAL A 104 16.91 89.12 8.74
CA VAL A 104 17.29 88.26 9.87
C VAL A 104 16.82 86.83 9.61
N GLY A 105 17.30 85.88 10.39
CA GLY A 105 16.77 84.51 10.42
C GLY A 105 15.38 84.47 11.04
N ASP A 106 14.62 83.43 10.69
CA ASP A 106 13.42 83.01 11.42
C ASP A 106 13.77 82.54 12.84
N LEU A 107 14.95 81.92 12.97
CA LEU A 107 15.57 81.60 14.26
C LEU A 107 16.85 82.41 14.41
N ARG A 108 16.97 83.19 15.49
CA ARG A 108 18.15 84.04 15.72
C ARG A 108 18.86 83.59 16.99
N PHE A 109 20.17 83.39 16.92
CA PHE A 109 20.94 82.83 18.03
C PHE A 109 21.93 83.84 18.58
N GLY A 110 21.87 84.12 19.88
CA GLY A 110 22.73 85.08 20.55
C GLY A 110 22.97 84.74 22.02
N GLY A 111 23.96 85.37 22.63
CA GLY A 111 24.21 85.25 24.06
C GLY A 111 23.67 86.45 24.84
N TYR A 112 23.09 86.22 26.03
CA TYR A 112 22.61 87.30 26.91
C TYR A 112 23.41 87.37 28.22
N ARG A 113 24.15 88.46 28.44
CA ARG A 113 25.06 88.58 29.60
C ARG A 113 24.36 88.71 30.96
N LEU A 114 23.11 89.16 30.97
CA LEU A 114 22.36 89.46 32.20
C LEU A 114 21.34 88.37 32.54
N MET A 115 21.42 87.20 31.89
CA MET A 115 20.63 86.03 32.27
C MET A 115 20.96 85.64 33.73
N ASP A 116 19.94 85.32 34.51
CA ASP A 116 20.11 84.98 35.91
C ASP A 116 20.90 83.66 36.09
N ASN A 117 21.34 83.38 37.32
CA ASN A 117 22.20 82.22 37.59
C ASN A 117 21.45 80.88 37.72
N LYS A 118 20.14 80.85 37.51
CA LYS A 118 19.29 79.66 37.52
C LYS A 118 18.75 79.32 36.12
N THR A 119 18.83 80.26 35.19
CA THR A 119 18.39 80.09 33.81
C THR A 119 19.61 79.86 32.92
N ALA A 120 19.66 78.69 32.29
CA ALA A 120 20.74 78.31 31.39
C ALA A 120 20.60 79.00 30.02
N ALA A 121 19.41 78.93 29.44
CA ALA A 121 19.05 79.56 28.19
C ALA A 121 17.52 79.78 28.17
N TRP A 122 17.03 80.47 27.14
CA TRP A 122 15.61 80.44 26.78
C TRP A 122 15.42 80.72 25.29
N ALA A 123 14.24 80.37 24.79
CA ALA A 123 13.81 80.68 23.44
C ALA A 123 12.37 81.20 23.40
N TYR A 124 12.05 81.94 22.34
CA TYR A 124 10.70 82.37 22.05
C TYR A 124 10.02 81.40 21.08
N PHE A 125 8.81 80.96 21.44
CA PHE A 125 7.97 80.11 20.59
C PHE A 125 7.65 80.76 19.23
N PRO A 126 7.25 79.96 18.23
CA PRO A 126 6.65 80.48 17.00
C PRO A 126 5.46 81.40 17.32
N ASP A 127 5.51 82.64 16.86
CA ASP A 127 4.44 83.63 17.01
C ASP A 127 4.62 84.73 15.94
N ASP A 128 3.58 85.53 15.74
CA ASP A 128 3.53 86.63 14.80
C ASP A 128 4.18 87.91 15.38
N THR A 129 5.39 87.78 15.95
CA THR A 129 6.16 88.88 16.56
C THR A 129 7.63 88.88 16.13
N PRO A 130 8.32 90.05 16.10
CA PRO A 130 9.72 90.12 15.67
C PRO A 130 10.73 89.36 16.55
N VAL A 131 10.35 88.97 17.78
CA VAL A 131 11.19 88.23 18.73
C VAL A 131 10.96 86.71 18.68
N ALA A 132 9.89 86.26 18.02
CA ALA A 132 9.60 84.84 17.87
C ALA A 132 10.75 84.10 17.17
N GLY A 133 11.14 82.94 17.70
CA GLY A 133 12.26 82.14 17.20
C GLY A 133 13.64 82.58 17.69
N ASP A 134 13.75 83.68 18.44
CA ASP A 134 15.01 84.07 19.07
C ASP A 134 15.39 83.08 20.19
N VAL A 135 16.66 82.67 20.19
CA VAL A 135 17.28 81.77 21.16
C VAL A 135 18.44 82.49 21.84
N TRP A 136 18.38 82.57 23.17
CA TRP A 136 19.34 83.26 24.01
C TRP A 136 20.04 82.31 24.96
N ILE A 137 21.37 82.21 24.88
CA ILE A 137 22.15 81.44 25.85
C ILE A 137 22.73 82.32 26.97
N GLY A 138 22.67 81.81 28.19
CA GLY A 138 23.16 82.49 29.39
C GLY A 138 24.65 82.25 29.64
N PRO A 139 25.25 82.97 30.59
CA PRO A 139 26.66 82.78 30.95
C PRO A 139 26.98 81.42 31.60
N GLN A 140 25.97 80.68 32.08
CA GLN A 140 26.14 79.37 32.74
C GLN A 140 26.32 78.22 31.74
N THR A 141 25.80 78.35 30.51
CA THR A 141 25.94 77.40 29.39
C THR A 141 26.67 78.06 28.22
N ASN A 142 27.91 78.49 28.51
CA ASN A 142 28.72 79.28 27.58
C ASN A 142 30.10 78.63 27.34
N ASP A 143 30.16 77.30 27.24
CA ASP A 143 31.35 76.61 26.74
C ASP A 143 31.65 77.13 25.31
N PRO A 144 32.88 77.59 25.02
CA PRO A 144 33.25 78.04 23.67
C PRO A 144 33.25 76.93 22.61
N ASN A 145 33.29 75.65 22.98
CA ASN A 145 33.29 74.51 22.05
C ASN A 145 32.41 73.36 22.58
N PRO A 146 31.10 73.56 22.68
CA PRO A 146 30.21 72.54 23.24
C PRO A 146 30.14 71.34 22.30
N GLY A 147 30.47 70.17 22.85
CA GLY A 147 30.47 68.90 22.12
C GLY A 147 29.20 68.09 22.37
N LYS A 148 28.85 67.21 21.42
CA LYS A 148 27.84 66.16 21.63
C LYS A 148 28.13 65.40 22.93
N GLY A 149 27.10 65.16 23.74
CA GLY A 149 27.22 64.51 25.04
C GLY A 149 27.36 65.48 26.22
N THR A 150 27.54 66.77 25.96
CA THR A 150 27.62 67.81 26.99
C THR A 150 26.27 68.50 27.19
N TYR A 151 26.06 69.06 28.39
CA TYR A 151 24.86 69.80 28.72
C TYR A 151 24.67 71.03 27.82
N ASP A 152 25.73 71.81 27.58
CA ASP A 152 25.70 72.98 26.70
C ASP A 152 25.27 72.65 25.26
N TYR A 153 25.67 71.49 24.72
CA TYR A 153 25.19 71.05 23.40
C TYR A 153 23.70 70.68 23.45
N MET A 154 23.28 69.89 24.45
CA MET A 154 21.87 69.51 24.63
C MET A 154 20.97 70.76 24.80
N THR A 155 21.44 71.80 25.50
CA THR A 155 20.73 73.08 25.61
C THR A 155 20.42 73.68 24.24
N PHE A 156 21.32 73.62 23.26
CA PHE A 156 20.99 74.08 21.91
C PHE A 156 19.89 73.23 21.26
N VAL A 157 19.92 71.91 21.42
CA VAL A 157 18.87 71.01 20.90
C VAL A 157 17.52 71.37 21.54
N HIS A 158 17.49 71.56 22.87
CA HIS A 158 16.32 71.94 23.66
C HIS A 158 15.72 73.28 23.23
N GLU A 159 16.53 74.34 23.19
CA GLU A 159 16.04 75.69 22.88
C GLU A 159 15.57 75.81 21.43
N ILE A 160 16.18 75.06 20.51
CA ILE A 160 15.66 74.95 19.15
C ILE A 160 14.28 74.27 19.16
N GLY A 161 14.06 73.26 20.00
CA GLY A 161 12.74 72.64 20.21
C GLY A 161 11.68 73.67 20.58
N HIS A 162 11.98 74.56 21.54
CA HIS A 162 11.12 75.71 21.87
C HIS A 162 10.90 76.65 20.68
N ALA A 163 11.95 77.06 20.00
CA ALA A 163 11.87 77.93 18.82
C ALA A 163 11.08 77.31 17.65
N LEU A 164 10.90 75.99 17.64
CA LEU A 164 10.08 75.24 16.70
C LEU A 164 8.67 74.92 17.21
N GLY A 165 8.35 75.23 18.48
CA GLY A 165 6.99 75.09 19.01
C GLY A 165 6.79 73.96 20.01
N LEU A 166 7.85 73.35 20.53
CA LEU A 166 7.74 72.35 21.60
C LEU A 166 7.83 73.01 22.98
N LYS A 167 6.91 72.74 23.91
CA LYS A 167 6.94 73.22 25.30
C LYS A 167 7.55 72.17 26.24
N HIS A 168 7.86 72.57 27.48
CA HIS A 168 8.23 71.61 28.51
C HIS A 168 7.07 70.63 28.82
N PRO A 169 7.39 69.37 29.17
CA PRO A 169 6.42 68.32 29.46
C PRO A 169 5.55 68.60 30.70
N PHE A 170 6.05 69.40 31.64
CA PHE A 170 5.39 69.77 32.91
C PHE A 170 4.66 71.12 32.87
N ASP A 171 4.84 71.91 31.81
CA ASP A 171 4.25 73.24 31.70
C ASP A 171 2.87 73.22 31.03
N THR A 172 1.97 74.12 31.47
CA THR A 172 0.69 74.37 30.79
C THR A 172 0.74 75.71 30.05
N SER A 173 0.13 75.78 28.87
CA SER A 173 -0.12 77.02 28.14
C SER A 173 -1.62 77.34 28.06
N PRO A 174 -2.02 78.57 27.67
CA PRO A 174 -3.43 78.90 27.43
C PRO A 174 -4.08 78.02 26.35
N THR A 175 -3.30 77.55 25.38
CA THR A 175 -3.72 76.75 24.22
C THR A 175 -3.59 75.25 24.44
N ASN A 176 -2.75 74.81 25.38
CA ASN A 176 -2.54 73.40 25.69
C ASN A 176 -2.25 73.15 27.18
N LYS A 177 -3.13 72.38 27.84
CA LYS A 177 -3.00 72.02 29.26
C LYS A 177 -2.54 70.58 29.48
N THR A 178 -2.23 69.84 28.42
CA THR A 178 -1.78 68.45 28.51
C THR A 178 -0.38 68.40 29.10
N LEU A 179 -0.20 67.51 30.09
CA LEU A 179 1.06 67.25 30.78
C LEU A 179 1.52 65.84 30.46
N LEU A 180 2.83 65.63 30.41
CA LEU A 180 3.41 64.31 30.20
C LEU A 180 3.23 63.48 31.48
N ASN A 181 3.09 62.16 31.33
CA ASN A 181 3.16 61.28 32.49
C ASN A 181 4.53 61.45 33.15
N PRO A 182 4.63 61.75 34.46
CA PRO A 182 5.91 62.04 35.13
C PRO A 182 6.99 60.97 34.96
N GLN A 183 6.63 59.72 34.66
CA GLN A 183 7.62 58.66 34.39
C GLN A 183 8.39 58.85 33.07
N PHE A 184 7.86 59.64 32.14
CA PHE A 184 8.50 59.96 30.85
C PHE A 184 9.04 61.41 30.81
N ASP A 185 8.84 62.18 31.88
CA ASP A 185 9.44 63.51 32.04
C ASP A 185 10.91 63.35 32.42
N ASP A 186 11.72 62.97 31.45
CA ASP A 186 13.16 62.79 31.57
C ASP A 186 13.82 63.01 30.20
N VAL A 187 15.06 63.53 30.18
CA VAL A 187 15.82 63.71 28.93
C VAL A 187 16.11 62.41 28.21
N HIS A 188 15.94 61.27 28.89
CA HIS A 188 15.93 59.97 28.27
C HIS A 188 14.84 59.83 27.20
N PHE A 189 13.68 60.48 27.37
CA PHE A 189 12.55 60.41 26.44
C PHE A 189 12.31 61.70 25.65
N THR A 190 12.62 62.87 26.24
CA THR A 190 12.44 64.19 25.63
C THR A 190 13.48 65.18 26.12
N VAL A 191 14.26 65.77 25.21
CA VAL A 191 15.23 66.83 25.56
C VAL A 191 14.54 68.05 26.17
N MET A 192 13.21 68.19 26.03
CA MET A 192 12.41 69.24 26.65
C MET A 192 12.21 69.05 28.17
N SER A 193 12.62 67.92 28.75
CA SER A 193 12.59 67.74 30.21
C SER A 193 13.71 68.50 30.92
N TYR A 194 13.48 68.85 32.18
CA TYR A 194 14.53 69.33 33.08
C TYR A 194 15.22 68.21 33.86
N ASN A 195 14.64 67.01 33.89
CA ASN A 195 15.25 65.85 34.52
C ASN A 195 16.36 65.31 33.61
N SER A 196 17.55 65.88 33.80
CA SER A 196 18.71 65.78 32.89
C SER A 196 19.99 65.35 33.60
N ASN A 197 19.89 64.73 34.77
CA ASN A 197 21.03 64.50 35.65
C ASN A 197 21.86 63.26 35.23
N TYR A 198 22.48 63.33 34.05
CA TYR A 198 23.31 62.29 33.46
C TYR A 198 24.73 62.79 33.22
N SER A 199 25.73 61.90 33.35
CA SER A 199 27.13 62.26 33.07
C SER A 199 27.43 62.40 31.58
N TYR A 200 26.51 61.98 30.71
CA TYR A 200 26.53 62.13 29.27
C TYR A 200 25.11 62.48 28.81
N GLN A 201 24.96 63.46 27.94
CA GLN A 201 23.67 64.07 27.60
C GLN A 201 23.21 63.69 26.19
N PRO A 202 21.90 63.77 25.88
CA PRO A 202 21.40 63.50 24.54
C PRO A 202 22.11 64.28 23.43
N THR A 203 22.37 63.60 22.31
CA THR A 203 23.07 64.16 21.14
C THR A 203 22.16 64.51 19.98
N THR A 204 20.88 64.15 20.08
CA THR A 204 19.79 64.40 19.11
C THR A 204 18.49 64.70 19.87
N PRO A 205 17.43 65.15 19.18
CA PRO A 205 16.06 65.00 19.67
C PRO A 205 15.79 63.52 20.02
N MET A 206 15.05 63.29 21.11
CA MET A 206 14.72 61.95 21.60
C MET A 206 13.34 61.51 21.10
N ILE A 207 12.95 60.26 21.36
CA ILE A 207 11.76 59.61 20.78
C ILE A 207 10.49 60.48 20.87
N LEU A 208 10.22 61.10 22.02
CA LEU A 208 9.01 61.94 22.18
C LEU A 208 9.13 63.29 21.49
N ASP A 209 10.34 63.85 21.43
CA ASP A 209 10.61 65.07 20.68
C ASP A 209 10.35 64.86 19.20
N ILE A 210 10.79 63.72 18.65
CA ILE A 210 10.66 63.36 17.24
C ILE A 210 9.18 63.24 16.85
N ILE A 211 8.39 62.43 17.57
CA ILE A 211 6.97 62.27 17.24
C ILE A 211 6.20 63.60 17.42
N ALA A 212 6.56 64.42 18.41
CA ALA A 212 5.95 65.73 18.61
C ALA A 212 6.28 66.70 17.48
N ILE A 213 7.55 66.82 17.09
CA ILE A 213 7.95 67.73 16.00
C ILE A 213 7.42 67.26 14.64
N GLN A 214 7.35 65.95 14.40
CA GLN A 214 6.76 65.38 13.18
C GLN A 214 5.26 65.62 13.12
N SER A 215 4.56 65.72 14.26
CA SER A 215 3.14 66.10 14.27
C SER A 215 2.91 67.56 13.83
N LEU A 216 3.91 68.43 14.03
CA LEU A 216 3.85 69.85 13.63
C LEU A 216 4.28 70.06 12.18
N TYR A 217 5.34 69.38 11.75
CA TYR A 217 6.01 69.67 10.47
C TYR A 217 5.98 68.52 9.46
N GLY A 218 5.53 67.33 9.85
CA GLY A 218 5.66 66.09 9.08
C GLY A 218 7.03 65.44 9.25
N ALA A 219 7.09 64.11 9.07
CA ALA A 219 8.32 63.34 9.09
C ALA A 219 9.20 63.63 7.86
N ASN A 220 10.53 63.63 8.03
CA ASN A 220 11.45 63.77 6.91
C ASN A 220 11.65 62.42 6.19
N MET A 221 10.83 62.17 5.17
CA MET A 221 10.89 60.95 4.37
C MET A 221 12.02 60.93 3.32
N GLN A 222 13.00 61.83 3.43
CA GLN A 222 14.16 61.93 2.51
C GLN A 222 15.50 61.74 3.24
N TRP A 223 15.47 61.49 4.55
CA TRP A 223 16.65 61.32 5.38
C TRP A 223 16.94 59.83 5.55
N GLN A 224 18.13 59.39 5.13
CA GLN A 224 18.56 57.97 5.18
C GLN A 224 17.50 57.09 4.51
N THR A 225 17.52 57.01 3.17
CA THR A 225 16.49 56.26 2.40
C THR A 225 17.09 55.04 1.70
N GLY A 226 18.28 54.60 2.10
CA GLY A 226 18.96 53.46 1.51
C GLY A 226 19.51 52.58 2.63
N ASP A 227 20.16 51.48 2.27
CA ASP A 227 20.61 50.50 3.26
C ASP A 227 21.74 51.06 4.13
N ASN A 228 21.38 51.48 5.34
CA ASN A 228 22.22 52.20 6.27
C ASN A 228 22.75 51.28 7.39
N VAL A 229 24.03 51.44 7.74
CA VAL A 229 24.63 50.73 8.89
C VAL A 229 24.95 51.73 10.00
N TYR A 230 24.29 51.57 11.14
CA TYR A 230 24.45 52.35 12.35
C TYR A 230 25.50 51.70 13.25
N LYS A 231 26.70 52.30 13.28
CA LYS A 231 27.87 51.79 14.01
C LYS A 231 28.58 52.93 14.73
N TRP A 232 28.97 52.69 15.99
CA TRP A 232 29.65 53.67 16.85
C TRP A 232 31.04 53.21 17.22
N ASP A 233 31.90 54.14 17.65
CA ASP A 233 33.22 53.79 18.16
C ASP A 233 33.10 52.96 19.45
N ALA A 234 33.96 51.95 19.61
CA ALA A 234 33.91 50.95 20.70
C ALA A 234 33.88 51.52 22.14
N ASN A 235 34.34 52.77 22.32
CA ASN A 235 34.42 53.44 23.63
C ASN A 235 33.60 54.75 23.68
N GLN A 236 32.63 54.89 22.75
CA GLN A 236 31.71 56.02 22.68
C GLN A 236 30.45 55.73 23.50
N SER A 237 29.99 56.70 24.30
CA SER A 237 28.66 56.65 24.93
C SER A 237 27.60 57.07 23.90
N ILE A 238 26.46 56.38 23.92
CA ILE A 238 25.37 56.59 22.95
C ILE A 238 24.16 57.09 23.70
N PHE A 239 23.64 58.25 23.30
CA PHE A 239 22.43 58.83 23.85
C PHE A 239 21.72 59.63 22.76
N GLU A 240 21.06 58.93 21.85
CA GLU A 240 20.43 59.48 20.65
C GLU A 240 19.28 58.61 20.17
N THR A 241 18.49 59.12 19.24
CA THR A 241 17.41 58.38 18.60
C THR A 241 17.63 58.32 17.09
N ILE A 242 17.52 57.12 16.53
CA ILE A 242 17.59 56.89 15.09
C ILE A 242 16.24 57.28 14.46
N TRP A 243 16.31 58.15 13.45
CA TRP A 243 15.26 58.30 12.45
C TRP A 243 15.83 57.86 11.11
N ASP A 244 15.15 56.91 10.49
CA ASP A 244 15.46 56.37 9.19
C ASP A 244 14.15 56.35 8.37
N ALA A 245 14.18 56.82 7.13
CA ALA A 245 13.00 56.94 6.28
C ALA A 245 12.78 55.73 5.38
N GLY A 246 13.72 54.78 5.34
CA GLY A 246 13.58 53.48 4.69
C GLY A 246 14.89 52.97 4.11
N GLY A 247 14.91 51.69 3.76
CA GLY A 247 16.13 50.98 3.43
C GLY A 247 16.02 49.58 4.01
N ASN A 248 17.10 48.80 3.91
CA ASN A 248 17.31 47.63 4.73
C ASN A 248 18.49 47.92 5.67
N ASP A 249 18.19 48.28 6.90
CA ASP A 249 19.10 48.96 7.80
C ASP A 249 19.61 48.05 8.91
N THR A 250 20.80 48.35 9.43
CA THR A 250 21.49 47.49 10.43
C THR A 250 21.98 48.30 11.62
N ILE A 251 21.68 47.85 12.83
CA ILE A 251 22.41 48.26 14.04
C ILE A 251 23.59 47.30 14.23
N ASP A 252 24.82 47.81 14.14
CA ASP A 252 26.05 47.00 14.18
C ASP A 252 26.82 47.21 15.50
N GLY A 253 26.69 46.23 16.40
CA GLY A 253 27.38 46.11 17.68
C GLY A 253 28.70 45.34 17.64
N SER A 254 29.20 44.93 16.47
CA SER A 254 30.35 44.00 16.35
C SER A 254 31.66 44.47 16.97
N ASN A 255 31.82 45.78 17.19
CA ASN A 255 33.01 46.35 17.80
C ASN A 255 32.84 46.73 19.28
N GLN A 256 31.69 46.44 19.88
CA GLN A 256 31.38 46.83 21.25
C GLN A 256 32.19 46.01 22.26
N LEU A 257 32.60 46.65 23.37
CA LEU A 257 33.54 46.07 24.34
C LEU A 257 32.85 45.26 25.46
N ALA A 258 31.53 45.10 25.37
CA ALA A 258 30.70 44.34 26.29
C ALA A 258 29.47 43.84 25.53
N ALA A 259 28.73 42.92 26.16
CA ALA A 259 27.45 42.44 25.66
C ALA A 259 26.48 43.61 25.38
N VAL A 260 25.75 43.49 24.28
CA VAL A 260 24.73 44.43 23.84
C VAL A 260 23.34 43.82 23.97
N SER A 261 22.35 44.68 24.18
CA SER A 261 20.95 44.32 23.98
C SER A 261 20.37 45.24 22.92
N ILE A 262 20.12 44.71 21.72
CA ILE A 262 19.61 45.47 20.58
C ILE A 262 18.14 45.12 20.40
N ASN A 263 17.28 46.14 20.40
CA ASN A 263 15.85 46.00 20.19
C ASN A 263 15.43 46.84 18.98
N LEU A 264 15.00 46.17 17.91
CA LEU A 264 14.66 46.77 16.62
C LEU A 264 13.24 47.34 16.57
N ASN A 265 12.46 47.24 17.65
CA ASN A 265 11.12 47.80 17.69
C ASN A 265 11.13 49.33 17.74
N GLU A 266 10.25 49.95 16.96
CA GLU A 266 10.06 51.41 17.02
C GLU A 266 9.64 51.84 18.44
N GLY A 267 10.23 52.93 18.93
CA GLY A 267 10.01 53.41 20.29
C GLY A 267 10.80 52.66 21.38
N ALA A 268 11.51 51.57 21.05
CA ALA A 268 12.32 50.83 22.00
C ALA A 268 13.71 51.44 22.19
N TYR A 269 14.36 51.05 23.29
CA TYR A 269 15.74 51.41 23.61
C TYR A 269 16.64 50.18 23.58
N SER A 270 17.88 50.38 23.15
CA SER A 270 18.94 49.37 23.09
C SER A 270 20.07 49.71 24.06
N GLN A 271 20.63 48.68 24.70
CA GLN A 271 21.82 48.76 25.53
C GLN A 271 23.07 48.56 24.67
N ILE A 272 23.72 49.67 24.30
CA ILE A 272 24.89 49.67 23.41
C ILE A 272 25.81 50.86 23.73
N GLY A 273 27.09 50.72 23.46
CA GLY A 273 28.08 51.75 23.73
C GLY A 273 28.61 51.74 25.16
N LYS A 274 29.54 52.64 25.41
CA LYS A 274 30.16 52.83 26.73
C LYS A 274 29.15 53.36 27.74
N THR A 275 29.05 52.70 28.89
CA THR A 275 28.20 53.14 29.99
C THR A 275 28.51 54.57 30.46
N PHE A 276 27.48 55.33 30.76
CA PHE A 276 27.51 56.62 31.44
C PHE A 276 26.64 56.56 32.71
N MET A 277 26.77 57.55 33.60
CA MET A 277 26.08 57.52 34.90
C MET A 277 24.75 58.28 34.85
N ASP A 278 23.66 57.64 35.28
CA ASP A 278 22.53 58.34 35.87
C ASP A 278 22.92 58.78 37.27
N LEU A 279 23.01 60.10 37.49
CA LEU A 279 23.47 60.69 38.73
C LEU A 279 22.35 60.82 39.78
N ASN A 280 21.08 60.63 39.41
CA ASN A 280 19.97 60.56 40.37
C ASN A 280 19.98 59.21 41.10
N SER A 281 20.13 58.12 40.35
CA SER A 281 20.17 56.76 40.90
C SER A 281 21.58 56.28 41.24
N ASN A 282 22.61 56.97 40.74
CA ASN A 282 24.02 56.56 40.81
C ASN A 282 24.23 55.16 40.18
N THR A 283 23.60 54.93 39.03
CA THR A 283 23.72 53.70 38.25
C THR A 283 24.44 53.96 36.92
N ALA A 284 25.23 52.99 36.48
CA ALA A 284 25.84 53.01 35.15
C ALA A 284 24.84 52.40 34.16
N ILE A 285 24.54 53.14 33.10
CA ILE A 285 23.57 52.78 32.05
C ILE A 285 24.18 52.96 30.66
N ASN A 286 23.65 52.26 29.68
CA ASN A 286 23.99 52.36 28.27
C ASN A 286 22.77 52.13 27.37
N ASP A 287 21.57 52.31 27.91
CA ASP A 287 20.26 52.18 27.24
C ASP A 287 19.85 53.45 26.49
N GLY A 288 20.80 54.29 26.08
CA GLY A 288 20.53 55.61 25.51
C GLY A 288 20.19 55.62 24.01
N LEU A 289 20.27 54.49 23.31
CA LEU A 289 19.95 54.41 21.89
C LEU A 289 18.46 54.08 21.69
N GLY A 290 17.68 55.04 21.19
CA GLY A 290 16.29 54.85 20.82
C GLY A 290 16.07 54.66 19.31
N ILE A 291 14.97 54.02 18.92
CA ILE A 291 14.44 54.05 17.55
C ILE A 291 13.19 54.93 17.53
N ALA A 292 13.12 55.91 16.64
CA ALA A 292 11.97 56.80 16.54
C ALA A 292 10.70 56.04 16.12
N MET A 293 9.54 56.49 16.58
CA MET A 293 8.25 55.96 16.12
C MET A 293 8.14 56.14 14.60
N GLY A 294 7.84 55.05 13.87
CA GLY A 294 7.73 55.05 12.41
C GLY A 294 9.04 54.83 11.64
N ALA A 295 10.20 54.80 12.31
CA ALA A 295 11.44 54.32 11.71
C ALA A 295 11.45 52.78 11.67
N LYS A 296 12.00 52.20 10.59
CA LYS A 296 12.10 50.75 10.38
C LYS A 296 13.57 50.38 10.32
N ILE A 297 13.96 49.36 11.08
CA ILE A 297 15.32 48.82 11.13
C ILE A 297 15.19 47.31 11.11
N GLU A 298 15.85 46.66 10.17
CA GLU A 298 15.63 45.25 9.86
C GLU A 298 16.68 44.35 10.49
N ASN A 299 17.91 44.82 10.71
CA ASN A 299 19.02 43.91 11.05
C ASN A 299 19.76 44.32 12.32
N ALA A 300 20.27 43.32 13.04
CA ALA A 300 21.11 43.51 14.22
C ALA A 300 22.34 42.59 14.18
N VAL A 301 23.51 43.18 14.44
CA VAL A 301 24.75 42.44 14.68
C VAL A 301 25.19 42.66 16.13
N GLY A 302 25.36 41.57 16.87
CA GLY A 302 25.88 41.53 18.22
C GLY A 302 27.36 41.88 18.32
N SER A 303 27.90 41.76 19.52
CA SER A 303 29.28 41.95 19.92
C SER A 303 30.08 40.63 19.85
N ALA A 304 31.08 40.42 20.71
CA ALA A 304 31.77 39.13 20.83
C ALA A 304 31.47 38.47 22.20
N PHE A 305 30.34 38.84 22.80
CA PHE A 305 29.90 38.47 24.13
C PHE A 305 28.44 38.02 24.06
N ASN A 306 27.90 37.49 25.16
CA ASN A 306 26.53 37.00 25.22
C ASN A 306 25.51 38.14 25.08
N ASP A 307 24.95 38.30 23.89
CA ASP A 307 24.08 39.40 23.51
C ASP A 307 22.60 39.02 23.59
N THR A 308 21.74 40.04 23.46
CA THR A 308 20.29 39.86 23.30
C THR A 308 19.81 40.68 22.12
N LEU A 309 19.39 40.01 21.05
CA LEU A 309 18.89 40.62 19.82
C LEU A 309 17.39 40.38 19.71
N ILE A 310 16.62 41.46 19.63
CA ILE A 310 15.15 41.44 19.53
C ILE A 310 14.77 42.15 18.24
N GLY A 311 14.23 41.40 17.29
CA GLY A 311 13.66 41.86 16.04
C GLY A 311 12.28 42.53 16.23
N ASN A 312 11.56 42.66 15.13
CA ASN A 312 10.27 43.36 15.04
C ASN A 312 9.31 42.59 14.12
N ASP A 313 8.36 43.30 13.48
CA ASP A 313 7.37 42.69 12.58
C ASP A 313 7.86 42.60 11.11
N LEU A 314 9.13 42.88 10.84
CA LEU A 314 9.76 42.85 9.52
C LEU A 314 10.65 41.62 9.40
N ASP A 315 11.00 41.25 8.17
CA ASP A 315 12.04 40.25 7.90
C ASP A 315 13.39 40.75 8.48
N ASN A 316 13.87 40.10 9.54
CA ASN A 316 15.08 40.50 10.25
C ASN A 316 16.27 39.58 10.00
N THR A 317 17.48 40.16 9.94
CA THR A 317 18.72 39.37 10.05
C THR A 317 19.37 39.62 11.41
N LEU A 318 19.43 38.58 12.24
CA LEU A 318 20.00 38.62 13.58
C LEU A 318 21.28 37.76 13.64
N ASN A 319 22.39 38.41 13.94
CA ASN A 319 23.69 37.75 14.06
C ASN A 319 24.36 38.13 15.38
N GLY A 320 24.32 37.25 16.38
CA GLY A 320 24.98 37.43 17.67
C GLY A 320 26.51 37.45 17.59
N MET A 321 27.08 36.92 16.50
CA MET A 321 28.50 36.61 16.34
C MET A 321 28.94 35.60 17.43
N ALA A 322 30.16 35.73 17.95
CA ALA A 322 30.59 34.87 19.03
C ALA A 322 29.92 35.28 20.34
N GLY A 323 29.39 34.31 21.07
CA GLY A 323 28.70 34.60 22.33
C GLY A 323 27.86 33.40 22.70
N ALA A 324 27.06 33.49 23.75
CA ALA A 324 25.92 32.60 23.90
C ALA A 324 24.70 33.52 23.88
N ASP A 325 24.15 33.68 22.69
CA ASP A 325 23.29 34.82 22.37
C ASP A 325 21.82 34.44 22.42
N ALA A 326 20.97 35.42 22.79
CA ALA A 326 19.52 35.25 22.75
C ALA A 326 18.97 36.07 21.59
N MET A 327 18.38 35.40 20.60
CA MET A 327 17.80 36.02 19.42
C MET A 327 16.29 35.76 19.38
N THR A 328 15.51 36.80 19.15
CA THR A 328 14.04 36.74 19.00
C THR A 328 13.64 37.54 17.78
N GLY A 329 13.13 36.91 16.73
CA GLY A 329 12.82 37.53 15.44
C GLY A 329 11.55 38.37 15.52
N GLY A 330 10.41 37.70 15.64
CA GLY A 330 9.13 38.37 15.82
C GLY A 330 8.10 37.86 14.82
N ASN A 331 7.65 38.75 13.93
CA ASN A 331 6.90 38.34 12.73
C ASN A 331 7.76 38.70 11.52
N GLY A 332 7.52 38.04 10.39
CA GLY A 332 8.35 38.21 9.19
C GLY A 332 9.09 36.92 8.90
N ASN A 333 9.89 36.90 7.83
CA ASN A 333 10.82 35.82 7.54
C ASN A 333 12.19 36.19 8.10
N ASP A 334 12.52 35.65 9.26
CA ASP A 334 13.71 36.02 10.00
C ASP A 334 14.87 35.08 9.69
N THR A 335 16.10 35.63 9.71
CA THR A 335 17.34 34.89 9.49
C THR A 335 18.26 35.01 10.70
N TYR A 336 18.66 33.86 11.23
CA TYR A 336 19.50 33.74 12.42
C TYR A 336 20.85 33.15 12.07
N TYR A 337 21.92 33.72 12.63
CA TYR A 337 23.25 33.12 12.57
C TYR A 337 23.58 32.45 13.89
N VAL A 338 23.91 31.15 13.83
CA VAL A 338 24.29 30.35 14.99
C VAL A 338 25.74 29.89 14.84
N ASP A 339 26.59 30.26 15.79
CA ASP A 339 27.99 29.83 15.82
C ASP A 339 28.43 29.26 17.17
N ASN A 340 27.57 29.35 18.18
CA ASN A 340 27.80 28.82 19.50
C ASN A 340 26.66 27.91 19.96
N VAL A 341 27.00 26.83 20.67
CA VAL A 341 26.02 25.91 21.24
C VAL A 341 25.13 26.57 22.31
N GLY A 342 25.57 27.70 22.85
CA GLY A 342 24.82 28.51 23.79
C GLY A 342 23.81 29.46 23.15
N ASP A 343 23.78 29.59 21.82
CA ASP A 343 22.84 30.46 21.13
C ASP A 343 21.42 29.90 21.24
N THR A 344 20.47 30.80 21.45
CA THR A 344 19.05 30.46 21.62
C THR A 344 18.21 31.33 20.71
N ILE A 345 17.29 30.69 19.98
CA ILE A 345 16.34 31.36 19.09
C ILE A 345 14.94 31.18 19.67
N VAL A 346 14.17 32.26 19.66
CA VAL A 346 12.76 32.27 20.05
C VAL A 346 11.93 32.81 18.90
N GLU A 347 11.05 31.94 18.38
CA GLU A 347 10.06 32.32 17.37
C GLU A 347 8.62 32.24 17.87
N LEU A 348 7.78 33.16 17.38
CA LEU A 348 6.39 33.27 17.79
C LEU A 348 5.45 32.55 16.81
N ALA A 349 4.72 31.55 17.31
CA ALA A 349 3.67 30.86 16.56
C ALA A 349 2.42 31.74 16.41
N THR A 350 2.40 32.70 15.47
CA THR A 350 1.19 33.45 15.12
C THR A 350 0.68 33.06 13.73
N ALA A 351 -0.62 33.23 13.50
CA ALA A 351 -1.22 32.91 12.20
C ALA A 351 -0.68 33.86 11.13
N GLY A 352 0.23 33.37 10.30
CA GLY A 352 0.98 34.16 9.33
C GLY A 352 2.43 34.45 9.72
N SER A 353 3.03 33.66 10.64
CA SER A 353 4.50 33.63 10.83
C SER A 353 5.17 33.39 9.48
N GLY A 354 6.32 34.04 9.26
CA GLY A 354 7.08 33.86 8.04
C GLY A 354 7.73 32.49 7.97
N ILE A 355 8.64 32.35 7.02
CA ILE A 355 9.48 31.17 6.84
C ILE A 355 10.87 31.55 7.37
N ASP A 356 11.18 31.03 8.55
CA ASP A 356 12.34 31.45 9.31
C ASP A 356 13.54 30.52 9.04
N THR A 357 14.73 31.12 8.97
CA THR A 357 15.94 30.46 8.50
C THR A 357 17.07 30.55 9.52
N VAL A 358 17.65 29.40 9.84
CA VAL A 358 18.88 29.32 10.64
C VAL A 358 20.06 29.02 9.74
N ILE A 359 21.08 29.87 9.78
CA ILE A 359 22.39 29.65 9.17
C ILE A 359 23.36 29.27 10.28
N SER A 360 23.72 27.99 10.36
CA SER A 360 24.53 27.45 11.46
C SER A 360 25.94 27.07 11.00
N SER A 361 26.96 27.52 11.73
CA SER A 361 28.36 27.07 11.53
C SER A 361 28.74 25.87 12.42
N ILE A 362 27.79 25.37 13.21
CA ILE A 362 27.89 24.18 14.07
C ILE A 362 26.74 23.19 13.76
N SER A 363 26.74 22.01 14.38
CA SER A 363 25.58 21.12 14.29
C SER A 363 24.39 21.74 15.03
N TYR A 364 23.19 21.65 14.46
CA TYR A 364 22.03 22.36 14.99
C TYR A 364 20.73 21.58 14.83
N THR A 365 19.84 21.74 15.81
CA THR A 365 18.48 21.19 15.82
C THR A 365 17.51 22.37 15.82
N LEU A 366 16.61 22.43 14.85
CA LEU A 366 15.61 23.48 14.77
C LEU A 366 14.69 23.46 16.00
N GLY A 367 14.53 24.63 16.63
CA GLY A 367 13.50 24.86 17.64
C GLY A 367 12.10 24.96 17.01
N ASN A 368 11.08 25.21 17.82
CA ASN A 368 9.71 25.36 17.33
C ASN A 368 9.59 26.56 16.37
N ASN A 369 8.72 26.43 15.36
CA ASN A 369 8.39 27.48 14.38
C ASN A 369 9.57 27.95 13.53
N LEU A 370 10.58 27.09 13.35
CA LEU A 370 11.67 27.33 12.41
C LEU A 370 11.55 26.32 11.27
N GLU A 371 11.61 26.79 10.03
CA GLU A 371 11.38 25.96 8.85
C GLU A 371 12.68 25.55 8.16
N ASN A 372 13.67 26.45 8.08
CA ASN A 372 14.87 26.23 7.28
C ASN A 372 16.14 26.17 8.14
N LEU A 373 17.04 25.25 7.80
CA LEU A 373 18.39 25.17 8.34
C LEU A 373 19.41 25.05 7.20
N THR A 374 20.44 25.88 7.21
CA THR A 374 21.60 25.78 6.32
C THR A 374 22.89 25.66 7.14
N LEU A 375 23.68 24.62 6.90
CA LEU A 375 24.99 24.45 7.51
C LEU A 375 26.06 25.22 6.72
N ALA A 376 26.68 26.22 7.33
CA ALA A 376 27.70 27.08 6.72
C ALA A 376 29.14 26.78 7.19
N GLY A 377 29.31 25.88 8.17
CA GLY A 377 30.62 25.48 8.67
C GLY A 377 31.38 24.55 7.72
N TRP A 378 32.65 24.25 8.04
CA TRP A 378 33.53 23.41 7.21
C TRP A 378 33.72 21.98 7.74
N GLY A 379 33.12 21.66 8.90
CA GLY A 379 33.24 20.34 9.52
C GLY A 379 32.13 19.39 9.08
N ASN A 380 32.20 18.16 9.57
CA ASN A 380 31.11 17.19 9.50
C ASN A 380 30.04 17.59 10.53
N LEU A 381 29.08 18.41 10.09
CA LEU A 381 28.03 18.96 10.93
C LEU A 381 26.73 18.20 10.72
N ASN A 382 25.85 18.21 11.72
CA ASN A 382 24.54 17.55 11.61
C ASN A 382 23.42 18.58 11.63
N ALA A 383 22.37 18.30 10.86
CA ALA A 383 21.14 19.08 10.82
C ALA A 383 19.99 18.20 11.33
N THR A 384 19.20 18.73 12.26
CA THR A 384 17.98 18.07 12.72
C THR A 384 16.81 19.05 12.62
N GLY A 385 15.73 18.64 11.98
CA GLY A 385 14.48 19.40 11.88
C GLY A 385 13.64 19.32 13.15
N ASN A 386 12.36 19.64 13.01
CA ASN A 386 11.38 19.65 14.09
C ASN A 386 10.11 18.87 13.69
N GLY A 387 8.92 19.41 13.99
CA GLY A 387 7.64 18.78 13.64
C GLY A 387 6.94 19.40 12.42
N LEU A 388 7.61 20.33 11.75
CA LEU A 388 7.12 21.07 10.58
C LEU A 388 7.70 20.45 9.31
N ASN A 389 7.27 20.95 8.15
CA ASN A 389 7.89 20.60 6.87
C ASN A 389 9.16 21.46 6.70
N ASN A 390 10.31 20.90 7.04
CA ASN A 390 11.59 21.59 7.06
C ASN A 390 12.35 21.50 5.73
N VAL A 391 13.19 22.51 5.48
CA VAL A 391 14.24 22.46 4.44
C VAL A 391 15.60 22.48 5.13
N LEU A 392 16.28 21.34 5.10
CA LEU A 392 17.59 21.13 5.73
C LEU A 392 18.67 21.03 4.65
N THR A 393 19.61 21.97 4.66
CA THR A 393 20.73 22.04 3.73
C THR A 393 22.04 21.80 4.47
N GLY A 394 22.70 20.70 4.14
CA GLY A 394 24.04 20.33 4.58
C GLY A 394 25.14 21.19 3.97
N ASN A 395 26.39 20.85 4.33
CA ASN A 395 27.58 21.52 3.84
C ASN A 395 28.41 20.55 2.97
N ALA A 396 29.72 20.77 2.85
CA ALA A 396 30.61 19.89 2.07
C ALA A 396 31.27 18.79 2.92
N GLY A 397 30.84 18.62 4.18
CA GLY A 397 31.31 17.58 5.08
C GLY A 397 30.26 16.48 5.19
N ASN A 398 30.65 15.35 5.77
CA ASN A 398 29.73 14.22 5.95
C ASN A 398 28.67 14.57 7.01
N ASN A 399 27.45 14.83 6.57
CA ASN A 399 26.35 15.29 7.39
C ASN A 399 25.41 14.15 7.79
N ILE A 400 24.94 14.18 9.04
CA ILE A 400 23.71 13.47 9.40
C ILE A 400 22.57 14.48 9.34
N ILE A 401 21.59 14.20 8.48
CA ILE A 401 20.42 15.05 8.26
C ILE A 401 19.18 14.24 8.64
N ASP A 402 18.48 14.73 9.66
CA ASP A 402 17.27 14.12 10.20
C ASP A 402 16.14 15.14 10.14
N GLY A 403 15.15 14.92 9.27
CA GLY A 403 13.98 15.81 9.11
C GLY A 403 13.17 15.95 10.39
N GLY A 404 13.20 14.93 11.25
CA GLY A 404 12.18 14.75 12.27
C GLY A 404 10.85 14.34 11.63
N VAL A 405 9.75 14.69 12.29
CA VAL A 405 8.42 14.39 11.74
C VAL A 405 7.98 15.56 10.85
N GLY A 406 7.50 15.28 9.65
CA GLY A 406 7.18 16.35 8.71
C GLY A 406 7.18 15.82 7.30
N ALA A 407 6.91 16.65 6.31
CA ALA A 407 7.27 16.34 4.93
C ALA A 407 8.49 17.17 4.57
N ASP A 408 9.67 16.60 4.76
CA ASP A 408 10.93 17.35 4.80
C ASP A 408 11.69 17.30 3.47
N THR A 409 12.46 18.34 3.19
CA THR A 409 13.43 18.38 2.10
C THR A 409 14.83 18.40 2.67
N MET A 410 15.58 17.32 2.47
CA MET A 410 16.93 17.14 2.99
C MET A 410 17.93 17.18 1.83
N ILE A 411 18.87 18.11 1.88
CA ILE A 411 19.87 18.36 0.84
C ILE A 411 21.25 18.18 1.47
N GLY A 412 21.99 17.12 1.14
CA GLY A 412 23.29 16.79 1.74
C GLY A 412 24.40 17.70 1.26
N GLY A 413 24.64 17.67 -0.06
CA GLY A 413 25.58 18.56 -0.70
C GLY A 413 26.73 17.77 -1.28
N ALA A 414 27.87 17.79 -0.60
CA ALA A 414 29.03 16.97 -0.95
C ALA A 414 29.56 16.32 0.33
N GLY A 415 30.16 15.14 0.20
CA GLY A 415 30.53 14.33 1.36
C GLY A 415 29.79 13.00 1.32
N ASN A 416 29.94 12.22 2.38
CA ASN A 416 29.16 10.99 2.56
C ASN A 416 28.10 11.27 3.60
N ASP A 417 26.88 11.54 3.15
CA ASP A 417 25.78 12.00 3.98
C ASP A 417 24.90 10.84 4.44
N THR A 418 24.17 11.05 5.53
CA THR A 418 23.23 10.09 6.08
C THR A 418 21.91 10.77 6.40
N TYR A 419 20.85 10.26 5.81
CA TYR A 419 19.50 10.78 5.90
C TYR A 419 18.62 9.88 6.74
N TYR A 420 17.83 10.47 7.64
CA TYR A 420 16.73 9.77 8.31
C TYR A 420 15.42 10.17 7.67
N VAL A 421 14.69 9.17 7.16
CA VAL A 421 13.39 9.33 6.49
C VAL A 421 12.32 8.64 7.32
N ASP A 422 11.36 9.39 7.84
CA ASP A 422 10.28 8.86 8.66
C ASP A 422 8.88 9.14 8.11
N ASN A 423 8.79 9.97 7.07
CA ASN A 423 7.56 10.29 6.36
C ASN A 423 7.68 9.95 4.87
N ILE A 424 6.62 9.38 4.30
CA ILE A 424 6.56 9.00 2.88
C ILE A 424 6.68 10.21 1.92
N MET A 425 6.49 11.43 2.43
CA MET A 425 6.63 12.67 1.66
C MET A 425 8.01 13.32 1.81
N ASP A 426 8.93 12.74 2.59
CA ASP A 426 10.30 13.23 2.69
C ASP A 426 11.02 13.11 1.35
N THR A 427 11.85 14.09 1.05
CA THR A 427 12.66 14.15 -0.18
C THR A 427 14.12 14.28 0.18
N VAL A 428 14.93 13.33 -0.29
CA VAL A 428 16.40 13.37 -0.22
C VAL A 428 16.93 13.88 -1.56
N ILE A 429 17.82 14.88 -1.51
CA ILE A 429 18.41 15.52 -2.68
C ILE A 429 19.93 15.49 -2.56
N GLU A 430 20.55 14.72 -3.44
CA GLU A 430 22.00 14.75 -3.63
C GLU A 430 22.40 15.45 -4.93
N THR A 431 23.39 16.33 -4.82
CA THR A 431 23.87 17.13 -5.96
C THR A 431 25.26 16.72 -6.44
N SER A 432 26.02 16.04 -5.60
CA SER A 432 27.31 15.49 -6.00
C SER A 432 27.13 14.30 -6.94
N THR A 433 28.13 14.10 -7.79
CA THR A 433 28.23 12.93 -8.69
C THR A 433 29.59 12.25 -8.53
N ALA A 434 30.29 12.55 -7.43
CA ALA A 434 31.60 12.00 -7.16
C ALA A 434 31.46 10.52 -6.80
N PRO A 435 32.10 9.59 -7.53
CA PRO A 435 31.89 8.15 -7.35
C PRO A 435 32.47 7.59 -6.03
N ASN A 436 33.15 8.42 -5.24
CA ASN A 436 33.71 8.07 -3.93
C ASN A 436 32.89 8.66 -2.77
N GLU A 437 31.88 9.45 -3.09
CA GLU A 437 30.88 9.92 -2.14
C GLU A 437 29.78 8.84 -2.11
N ILE A 438 29.39 8.43 -0.90
CA ILE A 438 28.48 7.31 -0.68
C ILE A 438 27.48 7.75 0.37
N ASP A 439 26.26 7.95 -0.08
CA ASP A 439 25.17 8.52 0.70
C ASP A 439 24.20 7.43 1.15
N ASN A 440 23.70 7.57 2.37
CA ASN A 440 22.91 6.55 3.04
C ASN A 440 21.55 7.10 3.45
N VAL A 441 20.48 6.37 3.12
CA VAL A 441 19.15 6.63 3.65
C VAL A 441 18.80 5.55 4.66
N ILE A 442 18.42 5.96 5.86
CA ILE A 442 17.84 5.10 6.89
C ILE A 442 16.37 5.46 6.99
N SER A 443 15.49 4.53 6.59
CA SER A 443 14.06 4.80 6.44
C SER A 443 13.22 3.93 7.36
N SER A 444 12.24 4.51 8.05
CA SER A 444 11.17 3.77 8.74
C SER A 444 9.89 3.62 7.91
N VAL A 445 9.90 4.11 6.66
CA VAL A 445 8.81 4.00 5.69
C VAL A 445 9.30 3.39 4.37
N GLY A 446 8.39 2.99 3.49
CA GLY A 446 8.77 2.57 2.14
C GLY A 446 9.38 3.75 1.38
N PHE A 447 10.54 3.54 0.74
CA PHE A 447 11.31 4.62 0.14
C PHE A 447 11.95 4.22 -1.19
N ALA A 448 12.05 5.20 -2.09
CA ALA A 448 12.73 5.09 -3.37
C ALA A 448 13.89 6.08 -3.41
N LEU A 449 15.10 5.61 -3.69
CA LEU A 449 16.29 6.46 -3.72
C LEU A 449 16.19 7.49 -4.85
N GLY A 450 16.47 8.75 -4.51
CA GLY A 450 16.72 9.82 -5.47
C GLY A 450 18.02 9.57 -6.25
N ALA A 451 18.28 10.38 -7.28
CA ALA A 451 19.55 10.29 -8.02
C ALA A 451 20.75 10.57 -7.09
N ASN A 452 21.89 9.92 -7.38
CA ASN A 452 23.16 10.09 -6.66
C ASN A 452 23.15 9.61 -5.20
N VAL A 453 22.19 8.77 -4.81
CA VAL A 453 22.17 8.13 -3.49
C VAL A 453 22.41 6.64 -3.65
N GLU A 454 23.33 6.05 -2.89
CA GLU A 454 23.78 4.68 -3.10
C GLU A 454 23.08 3.68 -2.19
N ASN A 455 22.84 4.00 -0.92
CA ASN A 455 22.42 3.00 0.05
C ASN A 455 21.07 3.33 0.68
N LEU A 456 20.21 2.32 0.84
CA LEU A 456 18.95 2.38 1.56
C LEU A 456 18.87 1.26 2.58
N THR A 457 18.65 1.61 3.85
CA THR A 457 18.37 0.67 4.95
C THR A 457 16.98 0.93 5.50
N LEU A 458 16.11 -0.07 5.44
CA LEU A 458 14.80 -0.05 6.07
C LEU A 458 14.92 -0.41 7.55
N THR A 459 14.04 0.17 8.37
CA THR A 459 14.00 -0.07 9.82
C THR A 459 12.59 -0.43 10.27
N GLY A 460 12.46 -0.94 11.50
CA GLY A 460 11.17 -1.35 12.06
C GLY A 460 10.76 -2.77 11.66
N THR A 461 9.46 -3.06 11.79
CA THR A 461 8.88 -4.40 11.57
C THR A 461 7.72 -4.38 10.58
N ASP A 462 7.44 -3.23 9.98
CA ASP A 462 6.34 -3.06 9.03
C ASP A 462 6.75 -3.58 7.64
N ASN A 463 5.77 -4.05 6.87
CA ASN A 463 5.97 -4.52 5.49
C ASN A 463 6.13 -3.32 4.54
N ILE A 464 7.33 -2.76 4.49
CA ILE A 464 7.71 -1.61 3.65
C ILE A 464 8.67 -2.05 2.55
N ASN A 465 8.84 -1.23 1.51
CA ASN A 465 9.60 -1.62 0.31
C ASN A 465 10.77 -0.67 0.05
N ALA A 466 11.82 -1.20 -0.57
CA ALA A 466 13.02 -0.47 -0.94
C ALA A 466 13.18 -0.46 -2.46
N VAL A 467 13.31 0.73 -3.04
CA VAL A 467 13.56 0.91 -4.47
C VAL A 467 14.86 1.71 -4.65
N GLY A 468 15.80 1.17 -5.42
CA GLY A 468 17.02 1.86 -5.80
C GLY A 468 16.82 2.81 -6.99
N ASN A 469 17.91 3.15 -7.68
CA ASN A 469 17.96 4.10 -8.78
C ASN A 469 18.71 3.53 -10.00
N ASN A 470 19.63 4.29 -10.61
CA ASN A 470 20.43 3.84 -11.76
C ASN A 470 21.88 3.48 -11.39
N LEU A 471 22.21 3.55 -10.10
CA LEU A 471 23.54 3.27 -9.55
C LEU A 471 23.58 1.83 -9.04
N ASN A 472 24.77 1.37 -8.66
CA ASN A 472 24.90 0.13 -7.91
C ASN A 472 24.52 0.40 -6.46
N ASN A 473 23.27 0.12 -6.10
CA ASN A 473 22.72 0.36 -4.79
C ASN A 473 22.97 -0.79 -3.82
N ILE A 474 23.00 -0.46 -2.52
CA ILE A 474 22.86 -1.44 -1.44
C ILE A 474 21.50 -1.23 -0.78
N LEU A 475 20.61 -2.20 -0.92
CA LEU A 475 19.28 -2.20 -0.32
C LEU A 475 19.25 -3.22 0.82
N ILE A 476 18.95 -2.75 2.03
CA ILE A 476 18.82 -3.58 3.23
C ILE A 476 17.38 -3.45 3.74
N GLY A 477 16.65 -4.56 3.80
CA GLY A 477 15.31 -4.65 4.36
C GLY A 477 15.31 -4.67 5.89
N ASN A 478 14.10 -4.74 6.45
CA ASN A 478 13.85 -4.76 7.89
C ASN A 478 13.43 -6.17 8.34
N SER A 479 12.57 -6.30 9.35
CA SER A 479 12.08 -7.61 9.80
C SER A 479 10.65 -7.94 9.32
N GLY A 480 10.10 -7.11 8.43
CA GLY A 480 8.80 -7.32 7.79
C GLY A 480 9.00 -7.82 6.37
N ASN A 481 7.92 -8.22 5.72
CA ASN A 481 7.98 -8.72 4.34
C ASN A 481 8.22 -7.53 3.38
N ASN A 482 9.42 -7.44 2.83
CA ASN A 482 9.89 -6.37 1.98
C ASN A 482 9.93 -6.79 0.51
N SER A 483 9.64 -5.85 -0.39
CA SER A 483 9.99 -5.95 -1.81
C SER A 483 11.18 -5.06 -2.09
N LEU A 484 12.29 -5.66 -2.52
CA LEU A 484 13.55 -4.99 -2.84
C LEU A 484 13.70 -4.95 -4.37
N SER A 485 13.91 -3.76 -4.92
CA SER A 485 14.14 -3.56 -6.35
C SER A 485 15.28 -2.57 -6.55
N GLY A 486 16.45 -3.05 -6.96
CA GLY A 486 17.63 -2.22 -7.23
C GLY A 486 17.42 -1.15 -8.29
N GLY A 487 16.62 -1.45 -9.31
CA GLY A 487 16.51 -0.58 -10.48
C GLY A 487 17.62 -0.95 -11.47
N ALA A 488 18.20 0.02 -12.16
CA ALA A 488 19.33 -0.25 -13.04
C ALA A 488 20.64 -0.16 -12.24
N GLY A 489 21.67 -0.88 -12.68
CA GLY A 489 22.92 -0.97 -11.92
C GLY A 489 23.16 -2.41 -11.46
N LEU A 490 24.29 -2.66 -10.79
CA LEU A 490 24.56 -3.98 -10.21
C LEU A 490 24.38 -3.89 -8.70
N ASP A 491 23.19 -4.29 -8.25
CA ASP A 491 22.72 -4.01 -6.90
C ASP A 491 22.98 -5.15 -5.91
N THR A 492 23.19 -4.78 -4.65
CA THR A 492 23.26 -5.69 -3.50
C THR A 492 21.95 -5.60 -2.75
N MET A 493 21.27 -6.73 -2.54
CA MET A 493 19.99 -6.78 -1.84
C MET A 493 20.09 -7.74 -0.66
N ILE A 494 19.66 -7.27 0.51
CA ILE A 494 19.68 -8.00 1.78
C ILE A 494 18.26 -7.88 2.35
N GLY A 495 17.45 -8.94 2.30
CA GLY A 495 16.04 -8.93 2.71
C GLY A 495 15.89 -8.66 4.20
N GLY A 496 16.68 -9.36 5.02
CA GLY A 496 16.50 -9.34 6.46
C GLY A 496 15.55 -10.47 6.86
N ALA A 497 14.72 -10.25 7.87
CA ALA A 497 13.73 -11.25 8.28
C ALA A 497 12.35 -10.93 7.68
N GLY A 498 11.49 -11.93 7.58
CA GLY A 498 10.22 -11.81 6.86
C GLY A 498 10.30 -12.54 5.53
N ASN A 499 9.17 -12.64 4.85
CA ASN A 499 9.11 -13.26 3.53
C ASN A 499 9.30 -12.18 2.47
N ASP A 500 10.51 -12.07 1.95
CA ASP A 500 10.95 -10.99 1.09
C ASP A 500 10.89 -11.36 -0.40
N VAL A 501 10.80 -10.33 -1.24
CA VAL A 501 10.84 -10.46 -2.69
C VAL A 501 12.01 -9.66 -3.24
N TYR A 502 12.96 -10.37 -3.85
CA TYR A 502 14.08 -9.80 -4.58
C TYR A 502 13.71 -9.66 -6.05
N ASN A 503 13.53 -8.45 -6.54
CA ASN A 503 13.26 -8.18 -7.96
C ASN A 503 14.58 -8.07 -8.71
N ILE A 504 14.91 -9.11 -9.48
CA ILE A 504 16.19 -9.24 -10.18
C ILE A 504 16.01 -8.79 -11.62
N ASP A 505 16.63 -7.68 -11.99
CA ASP A 505 16.56 -7.10 -13.33
C ASP A 505 17.84 -7.33 -14.15
N GLN A 506 18.89 -7.83 -13.49
CA GLN A 506 20.14 -8.26 -14.10
C GLN A 506 20.70 -9.52 -13.43
N ALA A 507 21.12 -10.50 -14.25
CA ALA A 507 21.65 -11.77 -13.76
C ALA A 507 22.88 -11.65 -12.82
N GLY A 508 23.62 -10.53 -12.91
CA GLY A 508 24.77 -10.31 -12.03
C GLY A 508 24.38 -10.10 -10.55
N GLU A 509 23.15 -9.66 -10.28
CA GLU A 509 22.65 -9.37 -8.93
C GLU A 509 22.52 -10.64 -8.10
N LEU A 510 22.25 -11.79 -8.73
CA LEU A 510 22.14 -13.10 -8.06
C LEU A 510 23.35 -13.41 -7.16
N ALA A 511 24.55 -12.94 -7.53
CA ALA A 511 25.78 -13.14 -6.76
C ALA A 511 25.96 -12.15 -5.59
N LEU A 512 25.09 -11.14 -5.49
CA LEU A 512 25.14 -10.04 -4.52
C LEU A 512 23.95 -10.04 -3.56
N LEU A 513 23.09 -11.05 -3.62
CA LEU A 513 22.06 -11.26 -2.61
C LEU A 513 22.68 -11.79 -1.32
N VAL A 514 22.06 -11.42 -0.20
CA VAL A 514 22.38 -11.96 1.12
C VAL A 514 21.08 -12.35 1.81
N GLU A 515 20.89 -13.65 1.96
CA GLU A 515 19.78 -14.25 2.70
C GLU A 515 20.35 -15.16 3.79
N ASN A 516 19.90 -15.03 5.04
CA ASN A 516 20.38 -15.91 6.12
C ASN A 516 19.37 -17.02 6.43
N ALA A 517 19.87 -18.12 6.98
CA ALA A 517 19.00 -19.24 7.33
C ALA A 517 17.96 -18.86 8.40
N ASN A 518 16.72 -19.27 8.20
CA ASN A 518 15.57 -19.06 9.10
C ASN A 518 15.09 -17.61 9.21
N GLU A 519 15.32 -16.79 8.18
CA GLU A 519 14.84 -15.41 8.14
C GLU A 519 13.46 -15.26 7.48
N GLY A 520 13.02 -16.21 6.65
CA GLY A 520 11.67 -16.22 6.11
C GLY A 520 11.48 -17.31 5.08
N SER A 521 10.52 -17.09 4.18
CA SER A 521 10.46 -17.78 2.90
C SER A 521 10.45 -16.76 1.77
N ASP A 522 11.50 -16.78 0.97
CA ASP A 522 11.88 -15.64 0.12
C ASP A 522 11.74 -15.97 -1.35
N VAL A 523 11.52 -14.95 -2.17
CA VAL A 523 11.23 -15.09 -3.60
C VAL A 523 12.23 -14.33 -4.45
N LEU A 524 12.88 -15.01 -5.40
CA LEU A 524 13.55 -14.37 -6.53
C LEU A 524 12.54 -14.14 -7.65
N ASN A 525 12.15 -12.89 -7.87
CA ASN A 525 11.39 -12.51 -9.05
C ASN A 525 12.36 -12.12 -10.18
N ILE A 526 12.58 -13.04 -11.12
CA ILE A 526 13.48 -12.85 -12.25
C ILE A 526 12.76 -12.10 -13.36
N THR A 527 13.13 -10.84 -13.57
CA THR A 527 12.47 -9.94 -14.55
C THR A 527 13.28 -9.74 -15.84
N TYR A 528 14.57 -10.08 -15.83
CA TYR A 528 15.45 -9.94 -16.98
C TYR A 528 15.22 -11.02 -18.05
N ALA A 529 15.60 -10.76 -19.29
CA ALA A 529 15.46 -11.74 -20.37
C ALA A 529 16.59 -12.78 -20.40
N ALA A 530 16.25 -14.06 -20.57
CA ALA A 530 17.20 -15.15 -20.70
C ALA A 530 18.08 -14.99 -21.95
N THR A 531 19.38 -15.20 -21.77
CA THR A 531 20.37 -15.32 -22.85
C THR A 531 21.20 -16.59 -22.63
N PRO A 532 21.98 -17.07 -23.62
CA PRO A 532 22.87 -18.21 -23.40
C PRO A 532 23.90 -18.05 -22.27
N GLN A 533 24.09 -16.83 -21.75
CA GLN A 533 24.98 -16.53 -20.63
C GLN A 533 24.24 -16.34 -19.29
N THR A 534 22.92 -16.12 -19.31
CA THR A 534 22.14 -15.67 -18.14
C THR A 534 20.89 -16.50 -17.89
N ASN A 535 20.67 -17.57 -18.66
CA ASN A 535 19.49 -18.41 -18.58
C ASN A 535 19.51 -19.44 -17.45
N VAL A 536 20.51 -19.44 -16.57
CA VAL A 536 20.59 -20.38 -15.44
C VAL A 536 20.43 -19.62 -14.13
N ILE A 537 19.48 -20.06 -13.31
CA ILE A 537 19.30 -19.66 -11.92
C ILE A 537 19.64 -20.89 -11.07
N ASP A 538 20.57 -20.78 -10.14
CA ASP A 538 21.04 -21.91 -9.34
C ASP A 538 21.04 -21.52 -7.85
N LEU A 539 20.07 -22.02 -7.11
CA LEU A 539 19.88 -21.73 -5.69
C LEU A 539 20.95 -22.39 -4.81
N ASN A 540 21.80 -23.28 -5.36
CA ASN A 540 22.94 -23.85 -4.62
C ASN A 540 24.13 -22.88 -4.50
N GLN A 541 24.05 -21.71 -5.16
CA GLN A 541 25.03 -20.67 -4.98
C GLN A 541 25.00 -20.13 -3.55
N THR A 542 26.17 -19.78 -3.00
CA THR A 542 26.28 -19.33 -1.60
C THR A 542 25.43 -18.11 -1.27
N SER A 543 25.13 -17.23 -2.23
CA SER A 543 24.24 -16.08 -2.06
C SER A 543 22.75 -16.44 -2.03
N LEU A 544 22.37 -17.63 -2.51
CA LEU A 544 20.98 -18.03 -2.76
C LEU A 544 20.56 -19.30 -1.99
N GLN A 545 21.47 -19.93 -1.25
CA GLN A 545 21.25 -21.21 -0.56
C GLN A 545 20.13 -21.21 0.50
N ASN A 546 19.65 -20.04 0.89
CA ASN A 546 18.56 -19.87 1.86
C ASN A 546 17.33 -19.24 1.21
N VAL A 547 17.26 -19.19 -0.11
CA VAL A 547 16.08 -18.77 -0.87
C VAL A 547 15.31 -20.03 -1.27
N GLU A 548 13.99 -20.03 -1.09
CA GLU A 548 13.13 -21.17 -1.42
C GLU A 548 12.40 -21.01 -2.75
N ASN A 549 12.08 -19.78 -3.17
CA ASN A 549 11.14 -19.59 -4.26
C ASN A 549 11.74 -18.82 -5.44
N VAL A 550 11.40 -19.24 -6.66
CA VAL A 550 11.76 -18.55 -7.90
C VAL A 550 10.52 -18.34 -8.74
N LEU A 551 10.31 -17.10 -9.17
CA LEU A 551 9.27 -16.70 -10.10
C LEU A 551 9.90 -16.10 -11.36
N LEU A 552 9.64 -16.70 -12.52
CA LEU A 552 10.12 -16.20 -13.80
C LEU A 552 9.08 -15.29 -14.46
N THR A 553 9.36 -14.00 -14.54
CA THR A 553 8.53 -13.03 -15.29
C THR A 553 9.23 -12.46 -16.53
N GLY A 554 10.56 -12.59 -16.59
CA GLY A 554 11.39 -12.24 -17.73
C GLY A 554 11.17 -13.15 -18.94
N ALA A 555 11.52 -12.66 -20.13
CA ALA A 555 11.30 -13.39 -21.39
C ALA A 555 12.41 -14.40 -21.68
N GLY A 556 12.06 -15.52 -22.33
CA GLY A 556 12.99 -16.55 -22.79
C GLY A 556 13.05 -17.77 -21.88
N ALA A 557 13.65 -18.85 -22.37
CA ALA A 557 13.76 -20.12 -21.65
C ALA A 557 14.84 -20.08 -20.58
N PHE A 558 14.48 -20.45 -19.34
CA PHE A 558 15.41 -20.58 -18.22
C PHE A 558 15.62 -22.04 -17.81
N THR A 559 16.76 -22.29 -17.18
CA THR A 559 17.00 -23.45 -16.33
C THR A 559 17.08 -22.97 -14.90
N VAL A 560 16.17 -23.42 -14.04
CA VAL A 560 16.18 -23.15 -12.60
C VAL A 560 16.61 -24.43 -11.89
N VAL A 561 17.60 -24.32 -11.01
CA VAL A 561 18.08 -25.40 -10.15
C VAL A 561 17.82 -24.97 -8.72
N GLY A 562 16.94 -25.67 -8.03
CA GLY A 562 16.64 -25.52 -6.62
C GLY A 562 17.72 -26.10 -5.73
N ASN A 563 17.51 -26.02 -4.41
CA ASN A 563 18.46 -26.42 -3.37
C ASN A 563 17.89 -27.58 -2.54
N ASP A 564 18.38 -27.77 -1.30
CA ASP A 564 17.94 -28.86 -0.42
C ASP A 564 16.70 -28.46 0.45
N LEU A 565 16.08 -27.31 0.18
CA LEU A 565 14.87 -26.81 0.86
C LEU A 565 13.64 -27.11 0.01
N ASP A 566 12.46 -27.13 0.65
CA ASP A 566 11.18 -27.18 -0.08
C ASP A 566 11.02 -25.92 -0.95
N ASN A 567 11.20 -26.05 -2.27
CA ASN A 567 11.22 -24.95 -3.20
C ASN A 567 9.88 -24.75 -3.93
N ILE A 568 9.56 -23.52 -4.30
CA ILE A 568 8.48 -23.21 -5.25
C ILE A 568 9.06 -22.56 -6.50
N LEU A 569 9.05 -23.30 -7.60
CA LEU A 569 9.63 -22.89 -8.87
C LEU A 569 8.50 -22.66 -9.89
N VAL A 570 8.31 -21.42 -10.32
CA VAL A 570 7.27 -21.03 -11.28
C VAL A 570 7.90 -20.47 -12.55
N GLY A 571 7.65 -21.16 -13.65
CA GLY A 571 8.12 -20.83 -14.99
C GLY A 571 7.33 -19.71 -15.67
N ASN A 572 7.82 -19.33 -16.86
CA ASN A 572 7.21 -18.32 -17.70
C ASN A 572 6.56 -18.97 -18.94
N ALA A 573 6.13 -18.18 -19.92
CA ALA A 573 5.46 -18.69 -21.13
C ALA A 573 6.38 -19.37 -22.19
N TYR A 574 7.62 -19.71 -21.84
CA TYR A 574 8.61 -20.34 -22.73
C TYR A 574 8.95 -21.74 -22.23
N ASN A 575 9.77 -22.47 -22.98
CA ASN A 575 10.16 -23.84 -22.60
C ASN A 575 11.27 -23.80 -21.53
N ASN A 576 10.90 -23.92 -20.26
CA ASN A 576 11.81 -23.89 -19.12
C ASN A 576 12.27 -25.30 -18.73
N THR A 577 13.33 -25.35 -17.94
CA THR A 577 13.76 -26.55 -17.22
C THR A 577 13.80 -26.21 -15.74
N LEU A 578 12.92 -26.79 -14.94
CA LEU A 578 12.87 -26.58 -13.49
C LEU A 578 13.36 -27.85 -12.81
N GLN A 579 14.36 -27.72 -11.94
CA GLN A 579 14.93 -28.82 -11.14
C GLN A 579 14.73 -28.45 -9.67
N GLY A 580 13.95 -29.22 -8.91
CA GLY A 580 13.64 -28.97 -7.49
C GLY A 580 14.86 -29.21 -6.61
N GLY A 581 15.44 -30.41 -6.68
CA GLY A 581 16.62 -30.78 -5.92
C GLY A 581 16.28 -31.78 -4.83
N ALA A 582 16.39 -31.36 -3.57
CA ALA A 582 15.93 -32.16 -2.44
C ALA A 582 14.95 -31.34 -1.61
N GLY A 583 14.00 -32.00 -0.94
CA GLY A 583 12.89 -31.31 -0.29
C GLY A 583 11.59 -31.63 -1.02
N ASN A 584 10.46 -31.17 -0.48
CA ASN A 584 9.16 -31.33 -1.13
C ASN A 584 8.88 -30.10 -1.99
N ASP A 585 9.21 -30.19 -3.27
CA ASP A 585 9.22 -29.09 -4.20
C ASP A 585 7.87 -28.93 -4.94
N GLN A 586 7.56 -27.70 -5.33
CA GLN A 586 6.42 -27.37 -6.18
C GLN A 586 6.93 -26.76 -7.49
N LEU A 587 6.76 -27.49 -8.59
CA LEU A 587 7.24 -27.10 -9.91
C LEU A 587 6.05 -26.81 -10.83
N ASP A 588 5.89 -25.55 -11.23
CA ASP A 588 4.92 -25.11 -12.25
C ASP A 588 5.71 -24.59 -13.45
N GLY A 589 5.67 -25.31 -14.57
CA GLY A 589 6.36 -24.89 -15.80
C GLY A 589 5.83 -23.58 -16.38
N GLY A 590 4.61 -23.18 -16.03
CA GLY A 590 3.85 -22.20 -16.79
C GLY A 590 3.50 -22.75 -18.17
N ALA A 591 3.17 -21.86 -19.11
CA ALA A 591 2.92 -22.27 -20.48
C ALA A 591 4.23 -22.56 -21.21
N GLY A 592 4.26 -23.60 -22.04
CA GLY A 592 5.49 -23.92 -22.75
C GLY A 592 5.53 -25.39 -23.08
N ILE A 593 6.70 -25.88 -23.45
CA ILE A 593 7.00 -27.32 -23.35
C ILE A 593 8.13 -27.40 -22.35
N ASP A 594 7.78 -27.72 -21.12
CA ASP A 594 8.67 -27.58 -19.98
C ASP A 594 9.27 -28.93 -19.59
N THR A 595 10.40 -28.90 -18.90
CA THR A 595 10.99 -30.09 -18.27
C THR A 595 11.05 -29.86 -16.77
N LEU A 596 10.32 -30.68 -16.02
CA LEU A 596 10.21 -30.58 -14.57
C LEU A 596 10.90 -31.81 -13.96
N VAL A 597 11.84 -31.58 -13.05
CA VAL A 597 12.63 -32.62 -12.37
C VAL A 597 12.53 -32.32 -10.89
N GLY A 598 11.83 -33.14 -10.12
CA GLY A 598 11.57 -32.92 -8.69
C GLY A 598 12.83 -33.24 -7.91
N GLY A 599 13.24 -34.51 -7.96
CA GLY A 599 14.39 -35.00 -7.22
C GLY A 599 13.91 -35.65 -5.93
N THR A 600 14.69 -35.58 -4.84
CA THR A 600 14.32 -36.34 -3.63
C THR A 600 13.35 -35.58 -2.72
N GLY A 601 12.24 -36.21 -2.35
CA GLY A 601 11.17 -35.63 -1.54
C GLY A 601 9.83 -35.86 -2.24
N ASP A 602 8.73 -35.54 -1.57
CA ASP A 602 7.39 -35.72 -2.16
C ASP A 602 7.03 -34.45 -2.95
N ASP A 603 7.20 -34.50 -4.27
CA ASP A 603 7.14 -33.34 -5.14
C ASP A 603 5.76 -33.15 -5.79
N ILE A 604 5.44 -31.92 -6.14
CA ILE A 604 4.21 -31.54 -6.85
C ILE A 604 4.54 -30.87 -8.16
N TYR A 605 4.06 -31.46 -9.24
CA TYR A 605 4.16 -30.93 -10.59
C TYR A 605 2.85 -30.30 -11.02
N THR A 606 2.89 -29.10 -11.61
CA THR A 606 1.76 -28.51 -12.31
C THR A 606 2.07 -28.48 -13.80
N VAL A 607 1.22 -29.14 -14.59
CA VAL A 607 1.36 -29.24 -16.05
C VAL A 607 0.13 -28.67 -16.75
N ASP A 608 0.36 -27.78 -17.72
CA ASP A 608 -0.68 -27.20 -18.56
C ASP A 608 -0.58 -27.65 -20.02
N ASN A 609 0.54 -28.27 -20.40
CA ASN A 609 0.78 -28.80 -21.73
C ASN A 609 1.06 -30.31 -21.69
N ALA A 610 0.36 -31.06 -22.54
CA ALA A 610 0.56 -32.50 -22.68
C ALA A 610 1.98 -32.89 -23.19
N ALA A 611 2.76 -31.92 -23.66
CA ALA A 611 4.14 -32.11 -24.08
C ALA A 611 5.16 -31.86 -22.96
N ASP A 612 4.74 -31.38 -21.78
CA ASP A 612 5.62 -31.20 -20.63
C ASP A 612 6.22 -32.54 -20.21
N ILE A 613 7.50 -32.52 -19.82
CA ILE A 613 8.27 -33.70 -19.49
C ILE A 613 8.57 -33.67 -18.00
N ILE A 614 8.02 -34.64 -17.27
CA ILE A 614 8.40 -34.91 -15.88
C ILE A 614 9.49 -35.98 -15.87
N VAL A 615 10.53 -35.76 -15.07
CA VAL A 615 11.64 -36.69 -14.89
C VAL A 615 11.79 -37.03 -13.41
N GLU A 616 11.48 -38.27 -13.07
CA GLU A 616 11.63 -38.83 -11.72
C GLU A 616 12.51 -40.08 -11.74
N ALA A 617 13.34 -40.28 -10.71
CA ALA A 617 14.10 -41.51 -10.52
C ALA A 617 13.51 -42.39 -9.41
N THR A 618 13.92 -43.65 -9.40
CA THR A 618 13.35 -44.63 -8.47
C THR A 618 13.76 -44.32 -7.03
N GLY A 619 12.75 -44.17 -6.17
CA GLY A 619 12.93 -44.01 -4.72
C GLY A 619 13.30 -42.60 -4.29
N GLU A 620 12.95 -41.60 -5.11
CA GLU A 620 13.16 -40.20 -4.81
C GLU A 620 12.01 -39.59 -3.98
N GLY A 621 10.78 -40.08 -4.09
CA GLY A 621 9.70 -39.68 -3.19
C GLY A 621 8.37 -40.33 -3.52
N HIS A 622 7.28 -39.69 -3.12
CA HIS A 622 5.92 -39.99 -3.56
C HIS A 622 5.28 -38.76 -4.20
N ASP A 623 5.18 -38.76 -5.52
CA ASP A 623 5.00 -37.54 -6.29
C ASP A 623 3.59 -37.37 -6.86
N LEU A 624 3.16 -36.11 -7.00
CA LEU A 624 1.84 -35.75 -7.50
C LEU A 624 1.91 -34.86 -8.74
N VAL A 625 1.23 -35.28 -9.80
CA VAL A 625 1.01 -34.45 -11.00
C VAL A 625 -0.38 -33.84 -11.00
N LYS A 626 -0.43 -32.51 -11.00
CA LYS A 626 -1.66 -31.73 -11.20
C LYS A 626 -1.73 -31.25 -12.64
N ALA A 627 -2.65 -31.79 -13.43
CA ALA A 627 -2.72 -31.54 -14.86
C ALA A 627 -3.98 -30.76 -15.26
N SER A 628 -3.80 -29.70 -16.05
CA SER A 628 -4.92 -28.97 -16.69
C SER A 628 -5.09 -29.31 -18.17
N ALA A 629 -4.33 -30.30 -18.66
CA ALA A 629 -4.46 -30.97 -19.96
C ALA A 629 -4.49 -32.50 -19.77
N SER A 630 -4.94 -33.25 -20.78
CA SER A 630 -4.85 -34.71 -20.74
C SER A 630 -3.39 -35.14 -20.67
N TYR A 631 -3.06 -36.03 -19.74
CA TYR A 631 -1.67 -36.33 -19.40
C TYR A 631 -1.44 -37.83 -19.13
N THR A 632 -0.21 -38.27 -19.35
CA THR A 632 0.27 -39.61 -19.01
C THR A 632 1.40 -39.46 -18.01
N LEU A 633 1.26 -40.07 -16.83
CA LEU A 633 2.28 -39.99 -15.79
C LEU A 633 3.61 -40.56 -16.28
N ALA A 634 4.70 -39.86 -15.97
CA ALA A 634 6.05 -40.36 -16.21
C ALA A 634 6.33 -41.58 -15.33
N ALA A 635 7.39 -42.34 -15.64
CA ALA A 635 7.81 -43.43 -14.76
C ALA A 635 8.21 -42.88 -13.38
N ASN A 636 7.98 -43.68 -12.33
CA ASN A 636 8.27 -43.33 -10.93
C ASN A 636 7.39 -42.22 -10.33
N VAL A 637 6.28 -41.85 -10.97
CA VAL A 637 5.28 -40.93 -10.40
C VAL A 637 4.08 -41.75 -9.91
N GLU A 638 3.63 -41.52 -8.68
CA GLU A 638 2.58 -42.29 -8.02
C GLU A 638 1.18 -41.70 -8.21
N ASP A 639 1.01 -40.38 -8.13
CA ASP A 639 -0.31 -39.76 -8.13
C ASP A 639 -0.53 -38.79 -9.30
N GLY A 640 -1.77 -38.78 -9.81
CA GLY A 640 -2.23 -37.81 -10.80
C GLY A 640 -3.59 -37.23 -10.44
N LEU A 641 -3.75 -35.93 -10.65
CA LEU A 641 -4.95 -35.16 -10.39
C LEU A 641 -5.27 -34.25 -11.60
N LEU A 642 -6.46 -34.42 -12.17
CA LEU A 642 -6.97 -33.50 -13.19
C LEU A 642 -7.55 -32.23 -12.54
N LEU A 643 -7.17 -31.07 -13.07
CA LEU A 643 -7.69 -29.77 -12.68
C LEU A 643 -8.82 -29.31 -13.61
N GLY A 644 -9.60 -28.33 -13.16
CA GLY A 644 -10.65 -27.69 -13.96
C GLY A 644 -11.91 -28.53 -14.15
N ASN A 645 -12.64 -28.32 -15.24
CA ASN A 645 -13.90 -29.01 -15.57
C ASN A 645 -13.94 -29.51 -17.02
N ALA A 646 -12.79 -29.49 -17.72
CA ALA A 646 -12.71 -29.99 -19.08
C ALA A 646 -12.71 -31.52 -19.06
N SER A 647 -13.29 -32.15 -20.09
CA SER A 647 -13.16 -33.58 -20.34
C SER A 647 -11.72 -33.91 -20.72
N LEU A 648 -10.93 -34.27 -19.73
CA LEU A 648 -9.51 -34.60 -19.83
C LEU A 648 -9.30 -36.08 -19.50
N ASN A 649 -8.16 -36.63 -19.92
CA ASN A 649 -7.82 -38.03 -19.67
C ASN A 649 -6.54 -38.10 -18.85
N LEU A 650 -6.47 -39.09 -17.98
CA LEU A 650 -5.30 -39.37 -17.18
C LEU A 650 -4.90 -40.84 -17.37
N THR A 651 -3.65 -41.07 -17.71
CA THR A 651 -3.09 -42.42 -17.83
C THR A 651 -1.92 -42.55 -16.87
N GLY A 652 -1.93 -43.60 -16.04
CA GLY A 652 -0.83 -43.93 -15.13
C GLY A 652 0.33 -44.63 -15.84
N ASN A 653 1.14 -45.33 -15.06
CA ASN A 653 2.34 -46.03 -15.49
C ASN A 653 2.34 -47.50 -14.99
N ASP A 654 3.51 -48.10 -14.74
CA ASP A 654 3.62 -49.49 -14.28
C ASP A 654 3.54 -49.63 -12.73
N LEU A 655 3.39 -48.52 -11.99
CA LEU A 655 3.23 -48.47 -10.53
C LEU A 655 1.77 -48.58 -10.10
N ASP A 656 1.54 -48.76 -8.81
CA ASP A 656 0.23 -48.67 -8.17
C ASP A 656 -0.16 -47.17 -8.05
N ASN A 657 -0.82 -46.62 -9.07
CA ASN A 657 -1.12 -45.20 -9.16
C ASN A 657 -2.44 -44.80 -8.49
N THR A 658 -2.50 -43.58 -7.93
CA THR A 658 -3.79 -42.93 -7.59
C THR A 658 -4.13 -41.89 -8.65
N LEU A 659 -5.16 -42.15 -9.45
CA LEU A 659 -5.62 -41.27 -10.51
C LEU A 659 -6.95 -40.62 -10.10
N THR A 660 -6.95 -39.30 -9.95
CA THR A 660 -8.16 -38.51 -9.64
C THR A 660 -8.56 -37.64 -10.81
N GLY A 661 -9.78 -37.84 -11.31
CA GLY A 661 -10.41 -37.03 -12.34
C GLY A 661 -10.94 -35.70 -11.82
N ASN A 662 -11.67 -35.01 -12.67
CA ASN A 662 -12.29 -33.73 -12.41
C ASN A 662 -13.82 -33.81 -12.59
N ASN A 663 -14.50 -32.69 -12.84
CA ASN A 663 -15.97 -32.70 -13.02
C ASN A 663 -16.40 -32.89 -14.49
N GLY A 664 -15.47 -33.13 -15.40
CA GLY A 664 -15.76 -33.41 -16.80
C GLY A 664 -15.60 -34.89 -17.08
N ASN A 665 -16.23 -35.39 -18.14
CA ASN A 665 -16.10 -36.79 -18.54
C ASN A 665 -14.62 -37.17 -18.78
N ASN A 666 -14.07 -38.03 -17.93
CA ASN A 666 -12.68 -38.44 -17.92
C ASN A 666 -12.50 -39.87 -18.43
N ILE A 667 -11.36 -40.13 -19.06
CA ILE A 667 -10.86 -41.49 -19.24
C ILE A 667 -9.69 -41.67 -18.28
N LEU A 668 -9.84 -42.58 -17.33
CA LEU A 668 -8.83 -42.97 -16.36
C LEU A 668 -8.32 -44.38 -16.71
N ASN A 669 -7.01 -44.48 -16.95
CA ASN A 669 -6.35 -45.76 -17.24
C ASN A 669 -5.13 -45.89 -16.34
N GLY A 670 -5.24 -46.73 -15.31
CA GLY A 670 -4.19 -46.94 -14.31
C GLY A 670 -2.85 -47.43 -14.89
N GLY A 671 -2.91 -48.28 -15.92
CA GLY A 671 -1.74 -48.99 -16.42
C GLY A 671 -1.78 -50.42 -15.89
N THR A 672 -0.62 -51.01 -15.57
CA THR A 672 -0.53 -52.44 -15.19
C THR A 672 -0.47 -52.69 -13.67
N GLY A 673 -0.34 -51.61 -12.88
CA GLY A 673 -0.23 -51.66 -11.42
C GLY A 673 -1.55 -52.02 -10.74
N ALA A 674 -1.60 -51.99 -9.41
CA ALA A 674 -2.83 -52.08 -8.63
C ALA A 674 -3.34 -50.67 -8.33
N ASP A 675 -4.14 -50.11 -9.22
CA ASP A 675 -4.43 -48.69 -9.28
C ASP A 675 -5.67 -48.28 -8.50
N THR A 676 -5.73 -47.03 -8.04
CA THR A 676 -6.96 -46.43 -7.50
C THR A 676 -7.41 -45.30 -8.42
N MET A 677 -8.52 -45.49 -9.11
CA MET A 677 -9.08 -44.52 -10.05
C MET A 677 -10.36 -43.89 -9.48
N ILE A 678 -10.37 -42.57 -9.34
CA ILE A 678 -11.46 -41.77 -8.76
C ILE A 678 -11.94 -40.79 -9.84
N GLY A 679 -13.09 -41.02 -10.48
CA GLY A 679 -13.56 -40.21 -11.62
C GLY A 679 -14.00 -38.81 -11.24
N GLY A 680 -14.90 -38.71 -10.27
CA GLY A 680 -15.39 -37.43 -9.77
C GLY A 680 -16.82 -37.20 -10.19
N ALA A 681 -17.05 -36.27 -11.11
CA ALA A 681 -18.37 -36.03 -11.68
C ALA A 681 -18.25 -35.99 -13.20
N GLY A 682 -19.35 -36.27 -13.89
CA GLY A 682 -19.32 -36.51 -15.33
C GLY A 682 -19.57 -37.98 -15.64
N ASN A 683 -19.45 -38.34 -16.91
CA ASN A 683 -19.55 -39.73 -17.34
C ASN A 683 -18.14 -40.24 -17.62
N ASP A 684 -17.61 -41.04 -16.73
CA ASP A 684 -16.22 -41.45 -16.70
C ASP A 684 -16.03 -42.88 -17.24
N ILE A 685 -14.85 -43.12 -17.82
CA ILE A 685 -14.44 -44.42 -18.35
C ILE A 685 -13.19 -44.88 -17.62
N TYR A 686 -13.26 -46.08 -17.04
CA TYR A 686 -12.19 -46.71 -16.30
C TYR A 686 -11.65 -47.93 -17.03
N TYR A 687 -10.33 -48.04 -17.16
CA TYR A 687 -9.69 -49.27 -17.64
C TYR A 687 -9.20 -50.08 -16.45
N VAL A 688 -9.70 -51.32 -16.34
CA VAL A 688 -9.32 -52.26 -15.28
C VAL A 688 -8.63 -53.47 -15.91
N ASP A 689 -7.40 -53.73 -15.51
CA ASP A 689 -6.61 -54.87 -16.00
C ASP A 689 -5.91 -55.65 -14.88
N ASN A 690 -5.89 -55.12 -13.66
CA ASN A 690 -5.33 -55.74 -12.50
C ASN A 690 -6.40 -56.00 -11.44
N ILE A 691 -6.34 -57.16 -10.77
CA ILE A 691 -7.28 -57.51 -9.69
C ILE A 691 -7.16 -56.58 -8.47
N GLY A 692 -6.04 -55.86 -8.37
CA GLY A 692 -5.80 -54.85 -7.35
C GLY A 692 -6.47 -53.50 -7.66
N ASP A 693 -6.94 -53.27 -8.89
CA ASP A 693 -7.55 -52.02 -9.30
C ASP A 693 -8.82 -51.71 -8.52
N LYS A 694 -8.98 -50.44 -8.16
CA LYS A 694 -10.13 -49.91 -7.44
C LYS A 694 -10.70 -48.74 -8.21
N VAL A 695 -11.92 -48.90 -8.67
CA VAL A 695 -12.74 -47.80 -9.20
C VAL A 695 -13.57 -47.22 -8.07
N ILE A 696 -13.53 -45.90 -7.90
CA ILE A 696 -14.26 -45.18 -6.86
C ILE A 696 -15.12 -44.11 -7.53
N GLU A 697 -16.44 -44.32 -7.46
CA GLU A 697 -17.44 -43.32 -7.83
C GLU A 697 -18.23 -42.83 -6.62
N GLN A 698 -18.18 -41.52 -6.36
CA GLN A 698 -18.81 -40.92 -5.17
C GLN A 698 -20.09 -40.16 -5.49
N ASN A 699 -20.39 -39.93 -6.77
CA ASN A 699 -21.59 -39.22 -7.17
C ASN A 699 -22.78 -40.18 -7.29
N PHE A 700 -23.96 -39.72 -6.88
CA PHE A 700 -25.20 -40.52 -6.88
C PHE A 700 -26.18 -40.02 -7.94
N SER A 701 -25.69 -39.27 -8.92
CA SER A 701 -26.52 -38.67 -9.95
C SER A 701 -26.93 -39.71 -10.98
N LEU A 702 -28.24 -39.99 -11.09
CA LEU A 702 -28.77 -40.93 -12.08
C LEU A 702 -28.62 -40.49 -13.56
N THR A 703 -28.03 -39.32 -13.81
CA THR A 703 -27.72 -38.84 -15.17
C THR A 703 -26.26 -39.04 -15.56
N GLU A 704 -25.41 -39.26 -14.56
CA GLU A 704 -24.01 -39.65 -14.76
C GLU A 704 -24.00 -41.16 -14.99
N ILE A 705 -23.23 -41.58 -16.00
CA ILE A 705 -23.24 -42.96 -16.48
C ILE A 705 -21.79 -43.36 -16.66
N ASP A 706 -21.29 -44.12 -15.70
CA ASP A 706 -19.89 -44.47 -15.58
C ASP A 706 -19.65 -45.89 -16.08
N THR A 707 -18.53 -46.07 -16.78
CA THR A 707 -18.25 -47.27 -17.56
C THR A 707 -16.91 -47.88 -17.18
N VAL A 708 -16.93 -49.15 -16.77
CA VAL A 708 -15.72 -49.95 -16.61
C VAL A 708 -15.46 -50.76 -17.86
N MET A 709 -14.24 -50.65 -18.38
CA MET A 709 -13.68 -51.43 -19.47
C MET A 709 -12.68 -52.42 -18.88
N SER A 710 -13.07 -53.69 -18.73
CA SER A 710 -12.28 -54.69 -17.99
C SER A 710 -11.65 -55.73 -18.90
N THR A 711 -10.39 -56.09 -18.67
CA THR A 711 -9.75 -57.27 -19.29
C THR A 711 -9.66 -58.48 -18.36
N ILE A 712 -10.23 -58.36 -17.15
CA ILE A 712 -10.32 -59.41 -16.12
C ILE A 712 -11.77 -59.64 -15.67
N ASP A 713 -12.00 -60.64 -14.82
CA ASP A 713 -13.27 -60.76 -14.09
C ASP A 713 -13.52 -59.50 -13.28
N TYR A 714 -14.70 -58.88 -13.41
CA TYR A 714 -15.01 -57.64 -12.70
C TYR A 714 -16.42 -57.63 -12.14
N THR A 715 -16.56 -57.08 -10.94
CA THR A 715 -17.83 -56.79 -10.28
C THR A 715 -17.95 -55.29 -10.11
N LEU A 716 -19.02 -54.69 -10.65
CA LEU A 716 -19.26 -53.27 -10.51
C LEU A 716 -19.43 -52.91 -9.03
N GLY A 717 -18.68 -51.90 -8.58
CA GLY A 717 -18.90 -51.23 -7.30
C GLY A 717 -20.16 -50.35 -7.33
N ASP A 718 -20.44 -49.67 -6.24
CA ASP A 718 -21.56 -48.71 -6.16
C ASP A 718 -21.39 -47.59 -7.20
N ASN A 719 -22.51 -47.05 -7.70
CA ASN A 719 -22.58 -45.92 -8.66
C ASN A 719 -21.87 -46.15 -10.01
N LEU A 720 -21.66 -47.41 -10.40
CA LEU A 720 -21.19 -47.77 -11.74
C LEU A 720 -22.34 -48.42 -12.50
N GLU A 721 -22.66 -47.94 -13.70
CA GLU A 721 -23.78 -48.42 -14.48
C GLU A 721 -23.36 -49.42 -15.55
N ASN A 722 -22.20 -49.24 -16.16
CA ASN A 722 -21.81 -50.04 -17.32
C ASN A 722 -20.53 -50.85 -17.08
N LEU A 723 -20.53 -52.10 -17.53
CA LEU A 723 -19.35 -52.94 -17.64
C LEU A 723 -19.23 -53.45 -19.08
N THR A 724 -18.07 -53.26 -19.69
CA THR A 724 -17.71 -53.91 -20.96
C THR A 724 -16.48 -54.77 -20.75
N LEU A 725 -16.60 -56.07 -21.03
CA LEU A 725 -15.50 -57.01 -21.02
C LEU A 725 -14.74 -56.90 -22.35
N LEU A 726 -13.41 -56.85 -22.26
CA LEU A 726 -12.51 -56.70 -23.39
C LEU A 726 -11.77 -58.02 -23.70
N GLY A 727 -11.23 -58.10 -24.91
CA GLY A 727 -10.44 -59.25 -25.35
C GLY A 727 -11.29 -60.47 -25.72
N SER A 728 -10.71 -61.66 -25.53
CA SER A 728 -11.31 -62.94 -25.91
C SER A 728 -11.14 -64.02 -24.84
N ALA A 729 -10.78 -63.62 -23.62
CA ALA A 729 -10.62 -64.53 -22.50
C ALA A 729 -12.00 -64.88 -21.92
N ASN A 730 -12.13 -66.06 -21.31
CA ASN A 730 -13.35 -66.44 -20.60
C ASN A 730 -13.38 -65.74 -19.24
N ILE A 731 -13.77 -64.47 -19.26
CA ILE A 731 -13.91 -63.60 -18.08
C ILE A 731 -15.40 -63.34 -17.82
N ASN A 732 -15.72 -62.89 -16.62
CA ASN A 732 -17.09 -62.79 -16.12
C ASN A 732 -17.38 -61.37 -15.65
N GLY A 733 -18.63 -60.96 -15.79
CA GLY A 733 -19.12 -59.66 -15.37
C GLY A 733 -20.21 -59.83 -14.32
N THR A 734 -20.14 -59.06 -13.24
CA THR A 734 -21.22 -58.96 -12.26
C THR A 734 -21.58 -57.50 -12.05
N GLY A 735 -22.85 -57.16 -12.13
CA GLY A 735 -23.39 -55.84 -11.82
C GLY A 735 -23.52 -55.60 -10.32
N ASN A 736 -24.29 -54.59 -9.97
CA ASN A 736 -24.55 -54.14 -8.60
C ASN A 736 -26.06 -54.11 -8.32
N TRP A 737 -26.53 -53.18 -7.49
CA TRP A 737 -27.95 -53.08 -7.11
C TRP A 737 -28.74 -52.11 -8.02
N PHE A 738 -28.04 -51.39 -8.90
CA PHE A 738 -28.61 -50.46 -9.86
C PHE A 738 -28.89 -51.16 -11.19
N ASN A 739 -29.53 -50.44 -12.13
CA ASN A 739 -29.77 -50.96 -13.47
C ASN A 739 -28.48 -50.89 -14.28
N ASN A 740 -27.85 -52.03 -14.54
CA ASN A 740 -26.58 -52.13 -15.21
C ASN A 740 -26.70 -52.51 -16.69
N THR A 741 -25.74 -52.07 -17.50
CA THR A 741 -25.50 -52.65 -18.83
C THR A 741 -24.20 -53.44 -18.80
N LEU A 742 -24.29 -54.77 -18.93
CA LEU A 742 -23.14 -55.66 -18.97
C LEU A 742 -22.95 -56.16 -20.41
N ILE A 743 -21.78 -55.89 -21.00
CA ILE A 743 -21.40 -56.34 -22.34
C ILE A 743 -20.24 -57.32 -22.21
N GLY A 744 -20.47 -58.56 -22.60
CA GLY A 744 -19.49 -59.62 -22.70
C GLY A 744 -18.49 -59.41 -23.85
N ASN A 745 -17.50 -60.29 -23.89
CA ASN A 745 -16.48 -60.31 -24.92
C ASN A 745 -16.73 -61.50 -25.88
N SER A 746 -15.71 -61.96 -26.61
CA SER A 746 -15.87 -63.12 -27.51
C SER A 746 -15.56 -64.47 -26.87
N GLY A 747 -15.34 -64.49 -25.55
CA GLY A 747 -15.12 -65.70 -24.77
C GLY A 747 -16.41 -66.14 -24.08
N ASN A 748 -16.37 -67.29 -23.41
CA ASN A 748 -17.52 -67.75 -22.65
C ASN A 748 -17.64 -66.94 -21.35
N ASN A 749 -18.65 -66.08 -21.25
CA ASN A 749 -18.86 -65.18 -20.13
C ASN A 749 -20.01 -65.64 -19.24
N THR A 750 -19.85 -65.52 -17.92
CA THR A 750 -20.98 -65.46 -17.01
C THR A 750 -21.30 -63.99 -16.74
N LEU A 751 -22.50 -63.55 -17.11
CA LEU A 751 -23.02 -62.20 -16.85
C LEU A 751 -24.11 -62.28 -15.80
N ASN A 752 -23.88 -61.63 -14.66
CA ASN A 752 -24.85 -61.55 -13.57
C ASN A 752 -25.24 -60.09 -13.35
N GLY A 753 -26.47 -59.71 -13.71
CA GLY A 753 -26.96 -58.34 -13.57
C GLY A 753 -26.91 -57.82 -12.13
N GLY A 754 -27.15 -58.70 -11.16
CA GLY A 754 -27.47 -58.29 -9.80
C GLY A 754 -28.97 -58.04 -9.67
N ALA A 755 -29.40 -57.20 -8.73
CA ALA A 755 -30.81 -57.04 -8.39
C ALA A 755 -31.57 -56.02 -9.27
N GLY A 756 -30.84 -55.26 -10.09
CA GLY A 756 -31.34 -54.16 -10.91
C GLY A 756 -32.27 -54.61 -12.03
N ALA A 757 -32.72 -53.67 -12.87
CA ALA A 757 -33.29 -54.01 -14.17
C ALA A 757 -32.18 -53.94 -15.21
N ASP A 758 -31.54 -55.07 -15.46
CA ASP A 758 -30.23 -55.11 -16.11
C ASP A 758 -30.33 -55.47 -17.59
N THR A 759 -29.42 -54.93 -18.41
CA THR A 759 -29.24 -55.37 -19.80
C THR A 759 -27.94 -56.15 -19.91
N MET A 760 -28.03 -57.44 -20.23
CA MET A 760 -26.87 -58.33 -20.35
C MET A 760 -26.73 -58.77 -21.81
N ILE A 761 -25.56 -58.49 -22.40
CA ILE A 761 -25.24 -58.74 -23.80
C ILE A 761 -24.00 -59.65 -23.86
N GLY A 762 -24.15 -60.96 -24.08
CA GLY A 762 -23.06 -61.94 -24.02
C GLY A 762 -22.09 -61.81 -25.19
N GLY A 763 -22.61 -61.87 -26.41
CA GLY A 763 -21.82 -61.62 -27.62
C GLY A 763 -21.54 -62.91 -28.37
N ALA A 764 -20.32 -63.43 -28.26
CA ALA A 764 -19.91 -64.66 -28.92
C ALA A 764 -19.25 -65.58 -27.90
N GLY A 765 -19.41 -66.90 -28.05
CA GLY A 765 -19.03 -67.84 -27.01
C GLY A 765 -20.27 -68.53 -26.47
N ASN A 766 -20.08 -69.41 -25.49
CA ASN A 766 -21.20 -70.02 -24.76
C ASN A 766 -21.38 -69.24 -23.46
N ASP A 767 -22.34 -68.34 -23.44
CA ASP A 767 -22.55 -67.39 -22.36
C ASP A 767 -23.60 -67.89 -21.35
N THR A 768 -23.46 -67.44 -20.10
CA THR A 768 -24.40 -67.75 -19.02
C THR A 768 -24.91 -66.46 -18.39
N TYR A 769 -26.23 -66.25 -18.44
CA TYR A 769 -26.90 -65.11 -17.85
C TYR A 769 -27.57 -65.49 -16.53
N ILE A 770 -27.31 -64.74 -15.47
CA ILE A 770 -28.03 -64.89 -14.21
C ILE A 770 -29.11 -63.81 -14.16
N VAL A 771 -30.36 -64.25 -14.15
CA VAL A 771 -31.57 -63.40 -14.16
C VAL A 771 -32.29 -63.55 -12.82
N ASP A 772 -32.52 -62.43 -12.15
CA ASP A 772 -33.27 -62.41 -10.89
C ASP A 772 -34.34 -61.31 -10.82
N ASN A 773 -34.37 -60.39 -11.80
CA ASN A 773 -35.36 -59.34 -11.91
C ASN A 773 -36.21 -59.51 -13.18
N ILE A 774 -37.52 -59.28 -13.06
CA ILE A 774 -38.47 -59.46 -14.18
C ILE A 774 -38.21 -58.49 -15.34
N ASN A 775 -37.45 -57.43 -15.10
CA ASN A 775 -37.10 -56.44 -16.11
C ASN A 775 -35.69 -56.65 -16.67
N ASP A 776 -34.99 -57.72 -16.29
CA ASP A 776 -33.71 -58.08 -16.91
C ASP A 776 -33.90 -58.44 -18.38
N LEU A 777 -33.06 -57.85 -19.22
CA LEU A 777 -33.05 -58.03 -20.65
C LEU A 777 -31.77 -58.76 -21.06
N VAL A 778 -31.93 -60.01 -21.51
CA VAL A 778 -30.86 -60.78 -22.15
C VAL A 778 -30.88 -60.48 -23.65
N ILE A 779 -29.72 -60.16 -24.21
CA ILE A 779 -29.55 -59.89 -25.63
C ILE A 779 -28.40 -60.73 -26.15
N GLU A 780 -28.69 -61.67 -27.04
CA GLU A 780 -27.65 -62.35 -27.79
C GLU A 780 -27.33 -61.66 -29.11
N THR A 781 -26.05 -61.42 -29.34
CA THR A 781 -25.55 -60.72 -30.54
C THR A 781 -24.65 -61.62 -31.39
N GLY A 782 -25.14 -62.81 -31.73
CA GLY A 782 -24.48 -63.77 -32.61
C GLY A 782 -25.27 -64.09 -33.88
N PHE A 783 -24.58 -64.51 -34.95
CA PHE A 783 -25.25 -65.26 -36.02
C PHE A 783 -25.63 -66.63 -35.45
N LYS A 784 -26.84 -67.15 -35.77
CA LYS A 784 -27.27 -68.51 -35.40
C LYS A 784 -26.09 -69.50 -35.54
N ASN A 785 -25.71 -70.20 -34.45
CA ASN A 785 -24.61 -71.16 -34.30
C ASN A 785 -23.22 -70.65 -33.83
N ASN A 786 -23.10 -69.59 -33.03
CA ASN A 786 -21.80 -69.11 -32.50
C ASN A 786 -21.61 -69.27 -30.98
N GLY A 787 -22.50 -70.04 -30.35
CA GLY A 787 -22.60 -70.22 -28.91
C GLY A 787 -23.66 -71.28 -28.58
N ILE A 788 -23.67 -71.75 -27.34
CA ILE A 788 -24.84 -72.37 -26.70
C ILE A 788 -25.03 -71.61 -25.40
N ASP A 789 -26.06 -70.79 -25.36
CA ASP A 789 -26.23 -69.75 -24.36
C ASP A 789 -27.29 -70.15 -23.35
N THR A 790 -27.04 -69.83 -22.09
CA THR A 790 -27.81 -70.36 -20.96
C THR A 790 -28.29 -69.25 -20.05
N VAL A 791 -29.60 -69.17 -19.81
CA VAL A 791 -30.17 -68.36 -18.74
C VAL A 791 -30.34 -69.23 -17.49
N GLN A 792 -29.79 -68.79 -16.37
CA GLN A 792 -30.10 -69.27 -15.03
C GLN A 792 -31.03 -68.26 -14.35
N SER A 793 -32.29 -68.64 -14.13
CA SER A 793 -33.30 -67.71 -13.62
C SER A 793 -33.78 -68.10 -12.22
N SER A 794 -33.88 -67.13 -11.31
CA SER A 794 -34.55 -67.32 -10.01
C SER A 794 -36.01 -66.84 -10.01
N ILE A 795 -36.48 -66.37 -11.16
CA ILE A 795 -37.85 -65.90 -11.43
C ILE A 795 -38.47 -66.66 -12.61
N SER A 796 -39.76 -66.44 -12.87
CA SER A 796 -40.35 -66.92 -14.13
C SER A 796 -39.73 -66.16 -15.29
N TYR A 797 -39.28 -66.87 -16.32
CA TYR A 797 -38.55 -66.26 -17.44
C TYR A 797 -38.98 -66.81 -18.78
N THR A 798 -38.91 -65.95 -19.79
CA THR A 798 -39.14 -66.30 -21.20
C THR A 798 -37.85 -66.00 -21.96
N LEU A 799 -37.30 -67.00 -22.64
CA LEU A 799 -36.07 -66.83 -23.42
C LEU A 799 -36.25 -65.77 -24.51
N SER A 800 -35.27 -64.88 -24.64
CA SER A 800 -35.10 -64.02 -25.81
C SER A 800 -34.68 -64.86 -27.02
N ASP A 801 -34.82 -64.31 -28.23
CA ASP A 801 -34.32 -64.96 -29.45
C ASP A 801 -32.83 -65.28 -29.33
N SER A 802 -32.40 -66.40 -29.92
CA SER A 802 -30.98 -66.86 -29.98
C SER A 802 -30.37 -67.28 -28.65
N VAL A 803 -31.18 -67.59 -27.64
CA VAL A 803 -30.73 -68.25 -26.40
C VAL A 803 -31.32 -69.66 -26.38
N GLU A 804 -30.50 -70.68 -26.14
CA GLU A 804 -30.94 -72.08 -26.25
C GLU A 804 -31.38 -72.70 -24.93
N ASN A 805 -30.76 -72.35 -23.80
CA ASN A 805 -31.02 -73.04 -22.53
C ASN A 805 -31.63 -72.11 -21.47
N LEU A 806 -32.62 -72.61 -20.72
CA LEU A 806 -33.15 -71.98 -19.51
C LEU A 806 -33.13 -72.97 -18.35
N THR A 807 -32.42 -72.65 -17.28
CA THR A 807 -32.44 -73.38 -16.01
C THR A 807 -33.07 -72.53 -14.92
N LEU A 808 -34.17 -72.99 -14.35
CA LEU A 808 -34.78 -72.38 -13.17
C LEU A 808 -33.99 -72.78 -11.92
N THR A 809 -33.85 -71.84 -11.00
CA THR A 809 -33.10 -72.02 -9.75
C THR A 809 -34.00 -71.80 -8.54
N GLY A 810 -33.57 -72.27 -7.37
CA GLY A 810 -34.31 -72.11 -6.11
C GLY A 810 -35.46 -73.10 -5.91
N PHE A 811 -36.44 -72.70 -5.08
CA PHE A 811 -37.58 -73.54 -4.65
C PHE A 811 -38.93 -72.87 -4.88
N ALA A 812 -38.96 -71.72 -5.57
CA ALA A 812 -40.18 -70.98 -5.82
C ALA A 812 -40.94 -71.61 -7.01
N ASN A 813 -42.27 -71.52 -6.98
CA ASN A 813 -43.12 -71.94 -8.10
C ASN A 813 -43.03 -70.89 -9.21
N ILE A 814 -42.04 -71.06 -10.09
CA ILE A 814 -41.73 -70.18 -11.23
C ILE A 814 -41.84 -70.97 -12.53
N ASN A 815 -41.93 -70.27 -13.67
CA ASN A 815 -42.21 -70.91 -14.96
C ASN A 815 -41.11 -70.63 -15.97
N ALA A 816 -40.86 -71.60 -16.85
CA ALA A 816 -39.91 -71.50 -17.95
C ALA A 816 -40.67 -71.47 -19.27
N VAL A 817 -40.37 -70.49 -20.11
CA VAL A 817 -40.92 -70.40 -21.47
C VAL A 817 -39.75 -70.25 -22.43
N GLY A 818 -39.66 -71.12 -23.43
CA GLY A 818 -38.67 -71.02 -24.51
C GLY A 818 -39.06 -69.99 -25.58
N ASN A 819 -38.36 -70.03 -26.70
CA ASN A 819 -38.50 -69.13 -27.83
C ASN A 819 -38.97 -69.91 -29.09
N ALA A 820 -38.43 -69.60 -30.26
CA ALA A 820 -38.78 -70.27 -31.52
C ALA A 820 -37.69 -71.23 -32.02
N GLU A 821 -36.69 -71.52 -31.18
CA GLU A 821 -35.56 -72.39 -31.45
C GLU A 821 -35.64 -73.67 -30.59
N ASP A 822 -34.78 -74.65 -30.84
CA ASP A 822 -34.76 -75.90 -30.06
C ASP A 822 -34.16 -75.61 -28.68
N ASN A 823 -35.00 -75.49 -27.65
CA ASN A 823 -34.57 -75.10 -26.31
C ASN A 823 -34.39 -76.28 -25.35
N VAL A 824 -33.54 -76.08 -24.34
CA VAL A 824 -33.46 -76.96 -23.16
C VAL A 824 -33.98 -76.20 -21.94
N LEU A 825 -35.16 -76.59 -21.45
CA LEU A 825 -35.81 -76.02 -20.28
C LEU A 825 -35.68 -76.97 -19.09
N ILE A 826 -35.05 -76.51 -18.02
CA ILE A 826 -34.85 -77.25 -16.77
C ILE A 826 -35.54 -76.49 -15.65
N GLY A 827 -36.52 -77.10 -14.98
CA GLY A 827 -37.20 -76.55 -13.83
C GLY A 827 -36.40 -76.68 -12.53
N ASN A 828 -36.98 -76.14 -11.46
CA ASN A 828 -36.38 -76.11 -10.12
C ASN A 828 -37.08 -77.11 -9.19
N ALA A 829 -37.04 -76.88 -7.88
CA ALA A 829 -37.68 -77.77 -6.90
C ALA A 829 -39.10 -77.31 -6.47
N GLY A 830 -39.64 -76.29 -7.14
CA GLY A 830 -41.02 -75.83 -6.96
C GLY A 830 -41.87 -76.25 -8.15
N ASN A 831 -43.19 -76.08 -8.03
CA ASN A 831 -44.12 -76.45 -9.09
C ASN A 831 -43.98 -75.50 -10.28
N ASN A 832 -43.47 -76.00 -11.41
CA ASN A 832 -43.14 -75.23 -12.60
C ASN A 832 -44.10 -75.50 -13.75
N ILE A 833 -44.34 -74.49 -14.58
CA ILE A 833 -44.92 -74.65 -15.92
C ILE A 833 -43.79 -74.46 -16.93
N LEU A 834 -43.50 -75.49 -17.72
CA LEU A 834 -42.51 -75.48 -18.79
C LEU A 834 -43.25 -75.40 -20.13
N VAL A 835 -42.92 -74.41 -20.95
CA VAL A 835 -43.51 -74.20 -22.27
C VAL A 835 -42.38 -74.05 -23.29
N GLY A 836 -42.19 -75.05 -24.15
CA GLY A 836 -41.13 -75.04 -25.18
C GLY A 836 -41.19 -73.82 -26.09
N GLY A 837 -42.38 -73.51 -26.59
CA GLY A 837 -42.53 -72.51 -27.65
C GLY A 837 -42.49 -73.21 -28.99
N ALA A 838 -42.01 -72.56 -30.05
CA ALA A 838 -41.84 -73.28 -31.32
C ALA A 838 -40.44 -73.91 -31.35
N GLY A 839 -40.29 -75.08 -31.97
CA GLY A 839 -39.02 -75.78 -31.99
C GLY A 839 -39.21 -77.24 -31.60
N ILE A 840 -38.11 -77.96 -31.40
CA ILE A 840 -38.12 -79.28 -30.77
C ILE A 840 -37.41 -79.16 -29.43
N ASP A 841 -38.19 -79.01 -28.37
CA ASP A 841 -37.70 -78.66 -27.04
C ASP A 841 -37.45 -79.88 -26.14
N THR A 842 -36.42 -79.77 -25.30
CA THR A 842 -36.14 -80.69 -24.19
C THR A 842 -36.64 -80.05 -22.89
N MET A 843 -37.56 -80.71 -22.18
CA MET A 843 -38.10 -80.20 -20.93
C MET A 843 -37.85 -81.17 -19.78
N ILE A 844 -37.31 -80.66 -18.68
CA ILE A 844 -36.97 -81.40 -17.46
C ILE A 844 -37.61 -80.66 -16.28
N GLY A 845 -38.65 -81.20 -15.64
CA GLY A 845 -39.45 -80.50 -14.64
C GLY A 845 -38.69 -80.20 -13.35
N GLY A 846 -37.90 -81.16 -12.88
CA GLY A 846 -37.19 -81.01 -11.61
C GLY A 846 -37.99 -81.70 -10.51
N ALA A 847 -38.23 -81.04 -9.37
CA ALA A 847 -39.10 -81.56 -8.33
C ALA A 847 -40.23 -80.58 -8.06
N GLY A 848 -41.34 -81.05 -7.51
CA GLY A 848 -42.59 -80.27 -7.45
C GLY A 848 -43.61 -80.85 -8.41
N ASP A 849 -44.85 -80.38 -8.32
CA ASP A 849 -45.91 -80.79 -9.25
C ASP A 849 -45.84 -79.92 -10.51
N ASP A 850 -45.20 -80.44 -11.57
CA ASP A 850 -44.85 -79.69 -12.77
C ASP A 850 -45.86 -79.85 -13.90
N VAL A 851 -45.87 -78.90 -14.83
CA VAL A 851 -46.71 -78.92 -16.04
C VAL A 851 -45.84 -78.72 -17.27
N TYR A 852 -45.82 -79.73 -18.13
CA TYR A 852 -45.15 -79.69 -19.43
C TYR A 852 -46.16 -79.34 -20.54
N ASN A 853 -46.07 -78.15 -21.11
CA ASN A 853 -46.90 -77.76 -22.26
C ASN A 853 -46.23 -78.20 -23.56
N ILE A 854 -46.82 -79.21 -24.19
CA ILE A 854 -46.33 -79.82 -25.43
C ILE A 854 -47.08 -79.23 -26.62
N ASP A 855 -46.37 -78.64 -27.56
CA ASP A 855 -46.93 -78.08 -28.80
C ASP A 855 -46.33 -78.68 -30.08
N ASP A 856 -45.36 -79.59 -29.96
CA ASP A 856 -44.94 -80.52 -31.01
C ASP A 856 -44.86 -81.96 -30.47
N LEU A 857 -45.29 -82.93 -31.28
CA LEU A 857 -45.25 -84.35 -30.91
C LEU A 857 -43.81 -84.83 -30.62
N HIS A 858 -42.79 -84.25 -31.24
CA HIS A 858 -41.41 -84.67 -31.07
C HIS A 858 -40.83 -84.34 -29.69
N GLU A 859 -41.39 -83.33 -28.99
CA GLU A 859 -40.97 -82.97 -27.62
C GLU A 859 -41.27 -84.10 -26.61
N LEU A 860 -42.27 -84.95 -26.89
CA LEU A 860 -42.60 -86.10 -26.03
C LEU A 860 -41.44 -87.08 -25.87
N ASP A 861 -40.51 -87.16 -26.84
CA ASP A 861 -39.34 -88.02 -26.76
C ASP A 861 -38.16 -87.35 -26.01
N LEU A 862 -38.27 -86.05 -25.70
CA LEU A 862 -37.24 -85.22 -25.08
C LEU A 862 -37.63 -84.74 -23.67
N LEU A 863 -38.80 -85.11 -23.18
CA LEU A 863 -39.17 -84.93 -21.78
C LEU A 863 -38.31 -85.79 -20.86
N VAL A 864 -37.97 -85.29 -19.68
CA VAL A 864 -37.32 -86.08 -18.62
C VAL A 864 -38.04 -85.86 -17.30
N GLU A 865 -38.67 -86.93 -16.80
CA GLU A 865 -39.35 -86.98 -15.49
C GLU A 865 -38.75 -88.12 -14.66
N ASN A 866 -38.22 -87.86 -13.45
CA ASN A 866 -37.69 -88.92 -12.59
C ASN A 866 -38.71 -89.38 -11.54
N ALA A 867 -38.42 -90.50 -10.90
CA ALA A 867 -39.34 -91.05 -9.91
C ALA A 867 -39.30 -90.26 -8.59
N ASN A 868 -40.47 -89.96 -8.03
CA ASN A 868 -40.68 -89.27 -6.75
C ASN A 868 -40.34 -87.77 -6.77
N GLU A 869 -40.53 -87.11 -7.90
CA GLU A 869 -40.26 -85.69 -8.07
C GLU A 869 -41.52 -84.83 -7.86
N GLY A 870 -42.72 -85.33 -8.14
CA GLY A 870 -43.97 -84.70 -7.73
C GLY A 870 -45.19 -85.41 -8.28
N THR A 871 -46.23 -84.65 -8.60
CA THR A 871 -47.40 -85.10 -9.37
C THR A 871 -47.54 -84.25 -10.61
N ASP A 872 -47.09 -84.77 -11.74
CA ASP A 872 -46.80 -83.97 -12.92
C ASP A 872 -47.90 -84.06 -13.97
N VAL A 873 -48.00 -83.03 -14.82
CA VAL A 873 -49.04 -82.90 -15.83
C VAL A 873 -48.41 -82.68 -17.21
N LEU A 874 -48.68 -83.59 -18.13
CA LEU A 874 -48.42 -83.40 -19.54
C LEU A 874 -49.63 -82.71 -20.19
N ASN A 875 -49.50 -81.42 -20.49
CA ASN A 875 -50.53 -80.66 -21.19
C ASN A 875 -50.26 -80.61 -22.70
N ILE A 876 -51.05 -81.35 -23.46
CA ILE A 876 -50.93 -81.44 -24.91
C ILE A 876 -51.77 -80.35 -25.58
N THR A 877 -51.11 -79.46 -26.31
CA THR A 877 -51.71 -78.23 -26.86
C THR A 877 -51.76 -78.19 -28.39
N TYR A 878 -50.95 -79.01 -29.08
CA TYR A 878 -50.89 -79.05 -30.54
C TYR A 878 -52.14 -79.64 -31.22
N ASN A 879 -52.27 -79.45 -32.53
CA ASN A 879 -53.35 -80.06 -33.32
C ASN A 879 -52.85 -81.37 -33.96
N PRO A 880 -53.40 -82.53 -33.58
CA PRO A 880 -53.02 -83.82 -34.13
C PRO A 880 -53.39 -83.93 -35.61
N ASN A 881 -52.39 -84.12 -36.47
CA ASN A 881 -52.64 -84.67 -37.80
C ASN A 881 -53.11 -86.13 -37.63
N ARG A 882 -54.25 -86.49 -38.24
CA ARG A 882 -55.00 -87.76 -38.09
C ARG A 882 -54.22 -89.09 -38.19
N LEU A 883 -52.92 -89.06 -38.48
CA LEU A 883 -52.13 -90.24 -38.80
C LEU A 883 -51.21 -90.72 -37.66
N GLU A 884 -50.76 -89.89 -36.70
CA GLU A 884 -49.66 -90.30 -35.80
C GLU A 884 -49.72 -89.80 -34.35
N THR A 885 -50.89 -89.39 -33.84
CA THR A 885 -50.91 -88.79 -32.49
C THR A 885 -51.19 -89.78 -31.37
N LEU A 886 -50.10 -90.33 -30.82
CA LEU A 886 -50.10 -91.20 -29.66
C LEU A 886 -49.32 -90.52 -28.52
N VAL A 887 -49.99 -90.27 -27.41
CA VAL A 887 -49.38 -89.93 -26.13
C VAL A 887 -49.25 -91.25 -25.35
N ASP A 888 -48.03 -91.77 -25.25
CA ASP A 888 -47.75 -93.08 -24.63
C ASP A 888 -46.89 -92.89 -23.38
N LEU A 889 -47.53 -92.87 -22.22
CA LEU A 889 -46.85 -92.73 -20.94
C LEU A 889 -46.05 -94.00 -20.57
N THR A 890 -46.14 -95.10 -21.31
CA THR A 890 -45.32 -96.30 -21.03
C THR A 890 -43.87 -96.16 -21.48
N LYS A 891 -43.55 -95.09 -22.22
CA LYS A 891 -42.17 -94.77 -22.60
C LYS A 891 -41.32 -94.44 -21.38
N ASN A 892 -40.05 -94.85 -21.39
CA ASN A 892 -39.14 -94.72 -20.24
C ASN A 892 -39.02 -93.27 -19.71
N ASN A 893 -39.18 -92.28 -20.57
CA ASN A 893 -39.04 -90.86 -20.23
C ASN A 893 -40.35 -90.20 -19.76
N LEU A 894 -41.50 -90.88 -19.94
CA LEU A 894 -42.83 -90.43 -19.54
C LEU A 894 -43.49 -91.35 -18.49
N GLN A 895 -42.84 -92.46 -18.12
CA GLN A 895 -43.37 -93.48 -17.18
C GLN A 895 -43.62 -92.96 -15.76
N ASN A 896 -43.07 -91.79 -15.44
CA ASN A 896 -43.20 -91.14 -14.16
C ASN A 896 -44.21 -89.97 -14.19
N VAL A 897 -44.82 -89.65 -15.34
CA VAL A 897 -45.85 -88.60 -15.43
C VAL A 897 -47.20 -89.13 -14.92
N GLU A 898 -47.82 -88.43 -13.99
CA GLU A 898 -49.11 -88.83 -13.41
C GLU A 898 -50.31 -88.37 -14.24
N ASN A 899 -50.29 -87.18 -14.82
CA ASN A 899 -51.51 -86.60 -15.40
C ASN A 899 -51.32 -86.20 -16.87
N VAL A 900 -52.39 -86.32 -17.64
CA VAL A 900 -52.43 -85.85 -19.03
C VAL A 900 -53.65 -84.96 -19.20
N LEU A 901 -53.42 -83.75 -19.71
CA LEU A 901 -54.45 -82.80 -20.06
C LEU A 901 -54.38 -82.52 -21.57
N LEU A 902 -55.49 -82.73 -22.28
CA LEU A 902 -55.58 -82.43 -23.71
C LEU A 902 -56.32 -81.10 -23.87
N THR A 903 -55.59 -80.04 -24.21
CA THR A 903 -56.17 -78.71 -24.51
C THR A 903 -56.12 -78.36 -25.99
N GLY A 904 -55.31 -79.06 -26.79
CA GLY A 904 -55.29 -78.94 -28.24
C GLY A 904 -56.63 -79.32 -28.89
N VAL A 905 -56.80 -79.03 -30.17
CA VAL A 905 -58.01 -79.37 -30.94
C VAL A 905 -57.75 -80.58 -31.83
N GLY A 906 -58.61 -81.60 -31.83
CA GLY A 906 -58.45 -82.82 -32.64
C GLY A 906 -58.48 -84.11 -31.82
N GLU A 907 -58.56 -85.27 -32.48
CA GLU A 907 -58.61 -86.59 -31.82
C GLU A 907 -57.21 -87.01 -31.35
N PHE A 908 -57.10 -87.34 -30.06
CA PHE A 908 -55.88 -87.89 -29.46
C PHE A 908 -56.09 -89.33 -28.99
N LYS A 909 -55.00 -90.10 -29.05
CA LYS A 909 -54.91 -91.39 -28.37
C LYS A 909 -53.93 -91.27 -27.19
N VAL A 910 -54.41 -91.51 -25.98
CA VAL A 910 -53.59 -91.52 -24.75
C VAL A 910 -53.52 -92.94 -24.20
N ILE A 911 -52.33 -93.40 -23.86
CA ILE A 911 -52.06 -94.62 -23.11
C ILE A 911 -51.39 -94.21 -21.80
N GLY A 912 -52.08 -94.41 -20.69
CA GLY A 912 -51.53 -94.23 -19.35
C GLY A 912 -50.52 -95.31 -18.97
N ASN A 913 -49.79 -95.08 -17.89
CA ASN A 913 -48.71 -95.92 -17.40
C ASN A 913 -49.21 -96.83 -16.25
N ALA A 914 -48.33 -97.14 -15.28
CA ALA A 914 -48.68 -97.96 -14.12
C ALA A 914 -49.04 -97.13 -12.87
N LEU A 915 -48.97 -95.81 -12.96
CA LEU A 915 -49.36 -94.86 -11.91
C LEU A 915 -50.88 -94.62 -11.98
N ASN A 916 -51.44 -93.98 -10.96
CA ASN A 916 -52.86 -93.64 -10.95
C ASN A 916 -53.08 -92.37 -11.78
N ASN A 917 -53.26 -92.52 -13.09
CA ASN A 917 -53.26 -91.40 -13.99
C ASN A 917 -54.57 -90.59 -13.96
N ILE A 918 -54.49 -89.26 -14.02
CA ILE A 918 -55.66 -88.42 -14.34
C ILE A 918 -55.54 -87.97 -15.80
N ILE A 919 -56.44 -88.46 -16.65
CA ILE A 919 -56.45 -88.17 -18.08
C ILE A 919 -57.71 -87.37 -18.43
N VAL A 920 -57.53 -86.13 -18.88
CA VAL A 920 -58.61 -85.22 -19.26
C VAL A 920 -58.53 -84.92 -20.75
N GLY A 921 -59.53 -85.35 -21.51
CA GLY A 921 -59.71 -85.14 -22.94
C GLY A 921 -60.27 -83.77 -23.30
N ASN A 922 -60.07 -83.39 -24.56
CA ASN A 922 -60.59 -82.17 -25.16
C ASN A 922 -62.04 -82.38 -25.67
N ALA A 923 -62.64 -81.37 -26.32
CA ALA A 923 -64.00 -81.50 -26.88
C ALA A 923 -64.12 -82.40 -28.15
N SER A 924 -63.03 -83.03 -28.60
CA SER A 924 -63.02 -83.92 -29.77
C SER A 924 -63.32 -85.37 -29.33
N ASN A 925 -63.43 -86.29 -30.29
CA ASN A 925 -63.57 -87.71 -29.95
C ASN A 925 -62.20 -88.28 -29.60
N ASN A 926 -61.92 -88.52 -28.33
CA ASN A 926 -60.62 -89.03 -27.88
C ASN A 926 -60.65 -90.53 -27.62
N ILE A 927 -59.47 -91.14 -27.66
CA ILE A 927 -59.24 -92.52 -27.22
C ILE A 927 -58.38 -92.46 -25.96
N LEU A 928 -59.00 -92.72 -24.81
CA LEU A 928 -58.35 -92.67 -23.50
C LEU A 928 -58.19 -94.09 -22.96
N ASN A 929 -56.97 -94.51 -22.71
CA ASN A 929 -56.64 -95.76 -22.04
C ASN A 929 -55.91 -95.45 -20.74
N GLY A 930 -56.48 -95.84 -19.60
CA GLY A 930 -55.92 -95.55 -18.28
C GLY A 930 -54.59 -96.25 -18.02
N GLY A 931 -54.39 -97.43 -18.62
CA GLY A 931 -53.24 -98.28 -18.28
C GLY A 931 -53.53 -99.16 -17.06
N LEU A 932 -52.49 -99.49 -16.29
CA LEU A 932 -52.55 -100.50 -15.21
C LEU A 932 -52.89 -99.91 -13.83
N GLY A 933 -53.07 -98.59 -13.73
CA GLY A 933 -53.31 -97.86 -12.48
C GLY A 933 -54.78 -97.74 -12.08
N ALA A 934 -55.03 -97.01 -10.98
CA ALA A 934 -56.37 -96.58 -10.61
C ALA A 934 -56.68 -95.21 -11.23
N ASP A 935 -57.04 -95.24 -12.51
CA ASP A 935 -57.06 -94.02 -13.33
C ASP A 935 -58.40 -93.29 -13.30
N THR A 936 -58.33 -91.97 -13.43
CA THR A 936 -59.50 -91.09 -13.60
C THR A 936 -59.48 -90.50 -15.00
N MET A 937 -60.39 -90.98 -15.87
CA MET A 937 -60.50 -90.50 -17.24
C MET A 937 -61.77 -89.68 -17.45
N THR A 938 -61.64 -88.49 -18.04
CA THR A 938 -62.76 -87.62 -18.45
C THR A 938 -62.55 -87.18 -19.89
N GLY A 939 -63.42 -87.56 -20.82
CA GLY A 939 -63.18 -87.39 -22.26
C GLY A 939 -63.56 -86.03 -22.86
N GLY A 940 -64.40 -85.24 -22.19
CA GLY A 940 -64.92 -83.96 -22.69
C GLY A 940 -66.32 -84.07 -23.30
N ASP A 941 -66.66 -83.15 -24.21
CA ASP A 941 -67.97 -83.05 -24.88
C ASP A 941 -68.09 -83.95 -26.14
N GLY A 942 -67.02 -84.65 -26.50
CA GLY A 942 -66.94 -85.51 -27.68
C GLY A 942 -67.56 -86.90 -27.48
N ASN A 943 -67.51 -87.72 -28.54
CA ASN A 943 -67.81 -89.15 -28.44
C ASN A 943 -66.52 -89.91 -28.10
N ASP A 944 -66.16 -89.90 -26.84
CA ASP A 944 -64.91 -90.51 -26.38
C ASP A 944 -65.00 -92.02 -26.21
N THR A 945 -63.88 -92.69 -26.47
CA THR A 945 -63.70 -94.12 -26.24
C THR A 945 -62.77 -94.31 -25.04
N TYR A 946 -63.30 -94.94 -23.99
CA TYR A 946 -62.56 -95.26 -22.77
C TYR A 946 -62.18 -96.73 -22.75
N TYR A 947 -60.90 -97.00 -22.54
CA TYR A 947 -60.37 -98.32 -22.20
C TYR A 947 -60.08 -98.31 -20.70
N VAL A 948 -60.99 -98.90 -19.94
CA VAL A 948 -60.87 -99.11 -18.50
C VAL A 948 -60.38 -100.52 -18.25
N ASP A 949 -59.35 -100.68 -17.44
CA ASP A 949 -58.97 -101.98 -16.89
C ASP A 949 -59.99 -102.40 -15.81
N ASN A 950 -60.18 -103.71 -15.65
CA ASN A 950 -61.26 -104.32 -14.86
C ASN A 950 -60.96 -104.40 -13.37
#